data_AF-A0A961AIE0-F1
#
_entry.id   AF-A0A961AIE0-F1
#
_cell.length_a   1.000
_cell.length_b   1.000
_cell.length_c   1.000
_cell.angle_alpha   90.00
_cell.angle_beta   90.00
_cell.angle_gamma   90.00
#
_symmetry.space_group_name_H-M   'P 1'
#
loop_
_entity.id
_entity.type
_entity.pdbx_description
1 polymer ?
#
loop_
_entity_poly.entity_id
_entity_poly.type
_entity_poly.pdbx_seq_one_letter_code
_entity_poly.pdbx_strand_id
1 'polypeptide(L)'
;MSLVRWLMLLLASLAWFQAGGAEWYVSPTGSNGSPGTLAQPWATLTYAASQLVPGDTLHVRGGTYSERLILNGESGTAAQRISILAYNGETPVIDGTALTVPSGGDREGLVEFNDCSYLTFEGITVRNFKTTAGGRIPVGIRVEGTGVDLEIRNCVVHDIWQSSTNSGANGFGVAVYGTSGVTPISGLVFEGNEVYNLRTGQSESVAINGNVTNFQISGNVVHDCNNIGIDFIGYEGSAPANDRARDGVCVGNVVYNIDSAYNPGYGGDFATGGGDQSAAGIYVDGGTNIVLERNHCHHCNYGMELASEAATGYTDFIILRNNLLNHNHGAGLIMGGYNANRGTTRDCLIDHNVIYKNDTAATYGGQVAIQFYYTSNTFTNNIVWANPVTDQLIIHYVTGGTAAQRAFPGGNVFDYNLYYNSGDSYLEFGLNPDGTGNQSYRNLAQWRAAVGGETNSLAANPGFVTPTPGATPVAEDFRLATGSVCRDRGDPGFAPGAGEKDFFGAGRVANLRVDIGMQEWMTVWQAWRDAYFGLPDGGAGAEAEDDWDADGARNLLEFSQGMDPTRSDVELLPNASRVGGVMRFQYRKDQPSLLYRVESSGTLPGPVDWPDAAVSEQTDGAGVYWRDFPISGSVLFVRLQVEMP
;
A
#
# COMPACT_ATOMS: atom_id res chain seq x y z
N MET A 1 -61.16 0.48 45.52
CA MET A 1 -59.71 0.77 45.45
C MET A 1 -59.15 -0.08 44.32
N SER A 2 -59.43 0.36 43.09
CA SER A 2 -58.49 0.95 42.09
C SER A 2 -57.73 -0.15 41.33
N LEU A 3 -58.03 -0.54 40.09
CA LEU A 3 -58.37 0.26 38.89
C LEU A 3 -57.51 1.52 38.82
N VAL A 4 -56.42 1.42 38.04
CA VAL A 4 -55.49 2.44 37.50
C VAL A 4 -54.07 1.93 37.69
N ARG A 5 -53.48 1.35 36.63
CA ARG A 5 -52.04 1.36 36.26
C ARG A 5 -51.75 0.34 35.14
N TRP A 6 -52.52 0.39 34.05
CA TRP A 6 -52.17 -0.26 32.78
C TRP A 6 -52.70 0.59 31.63
N LEU A 7 -52.20 1.83 31.52
CA LEU A 7 -52.35 2.66 30.33
C LEU A 7 -51.38 3.85 30.44
N MET A 8 -50.11 3.67 30.05
CA MET A 8 -49.13 4.71 29.68
C MET A 8 -47.74 4.06 29.58
N LEU A 9 -47.50 3.31 28.51
CA LEU A 9 -46.16 3.00 27.97
C LEU A 9 -46.35 2.47 26.54
N LEU A 10 -47.07 3.25 25.75
CA LEU A 10 -47.22 3.07 24.31
C LEU A 10 -47.03 4.46 23.71
N LEU A 11 -45.78 4.93 23.71
CA LEU A 11 -45.23 6.10 22.99
C LEU A 11 -43.82 6.40 23.53
N ALA A 12 -42.81 5.69 23.02
CA ALA A 12 -41.42 6.16 22.83
C ALA A 12 -40.56 5.02 22.24
N SER A 13 -41.00 4.40 21.14
CA SER A 13 -40.02 3.93 20.17
C SER A 13 -39.55 5.19 19.43
N LEU A 14 -38.62 5.92 20.04
CA LEU A 14 -37.77 6.83 19.28
C LEU A 14 -36.98 5.92 18.34
N ALA A 15 -37.54 5.69 17.16
CA ALA A 15 -36.73 5.39 16.00
C ALA A 15 -35.79 6.59 15.88
N TRP A 16 -34.53 6.37 16.22
CA TRP A 16 -33.47 7.28 15.82
C TRP A 16 -33.38 7.13 14.30
N PHE A 17 -34.27 7.83 13.59
CA PHE A 17 -33.97 8.21 12.23
C PHE A 17 -32.77 9.13 12.37
N GLN A 18 -31.56 8.62 12.13
CA GLN A 18 -30.52 9.49 11.59
C GLN A 18 -31.10 10.03 10.29
N ALA A 19 -31.65 11.24 10.34
CA ALA A 19 -31.90 11.98 9.13
C ALA A 19 -30.54 12.14 8.45
N GLY A 20 -30.36 11.53 7.28
CA GLY A 20 -29.25 11.88 6.40
C GLY A 20 -29.29 13.39 6.17
N GLY A 21 -28.12 14.03 6.03
CA GLY A 21 -28.09 15.45 5.70
C GLY A 21 -28.64 15.71 4.30
N ALA A 22 -28.69 16.98 3.93
CA ALA A 22 -29.25 17.37 2.65
C ALA A 22 -28.31 17.01 1.50
N GLU A 23 -28.92 16.68 0.35
CA GLU A 23 -28.23 16.40 -0.90
C GLU A 23 -28.22 17.66 -1.77
N TRP A 24 -27.04 18.23 -1.99
CA TRP A 24 -26.82 19.45 -2.75
C TRP A 24 -26.07 19.18 -4.04
N TYR A 25 -26.26 20.03 -5.03
CA TYR A 25 -25.69 19.86 -6.37
C TYR A 25 -25.07 21.16 -6.85
N VAL A 26 -23.87 21.05 -7.42
CA VAL A 26 -23.15 22.17 -8.05
C VAL A 26 -22.73 21.77 -9.46
N SER A 27 -22.86 22.69 -10.42
CA SER A 27 -22.54 22.48 -11.84
C SER A 27 -21.96 23.76 -12.43
N PRO A 28 -20.98 23.72 -13.36
CA PRO A 28 -20.46 24.92 -14.01
C PRO A 28 -21.53 25.68 -14.82
N THR A 29 -22.65 25.03 -15.15
CA THR A 29 -23.80 25.62 -15.86
C THR A 29 -24.96 26.01 -14.93
N GLY A 30 -24.78 25.86 -13.61
CA GLY A 30 -25.79 26.17 -12.60
C GLY A 30 -25.95 27.67 -12.33
N SER A 31 -26.63 27.98 -11.23
CA SER A 31 -26.77 29.36 -10.72
C SER A 31 -26.79 29.37 -9.21
N ASN A 32 -26.03 30.25 -8.57
CA ASN A 32 -26.05 30.41 -7.10
C ASN A 32 -27.38 30.98 -6.58
N GLY A 33 -28.27 31.43 -7.46
CA GLY A 33 -29.67 31.76 -7.10
C GLY A 33 -30.60 30.55 -7.12
N SER A 34 -30.12 29.37 -7.52
CA SER A 34 -30.90 28.13 -7.56
C SER A 34 -31.02 27.49 -6.17
N PRO A 35 -32.00 26.60 -5.95
CA PRO A 35 -32.17 25.90 -4.68
C PRO A 35 -31.13 24.80 -4.41
N GLY A 36 -30.13 24.59 -5.26
CA GLY A 36 -29.08 23.57 -5.04
C GLY A 36 -29.53 22.13 -5.30
N THR A 37 -30.64 21.93 -6.01
CA THR A 37 -31.18 20.61 -6.34
C THR A 37 -30.55 20.04 -7.62
N LEU A 38 -30.68 18.73 -7.88
CA LEU A 38 -30.15 18.10 -9.10
C LEU A 38 -30.60 18.79 -10.40
N ALA A 39 -31.87 19.24 -10.45
CA ALA A 39 -32.43 19.93 -11.62
C ALA A 39 -32.06 21.42 -11.70
N GLN A 40 -31.71 22.02 -10.57
CA GLN A 40 -31.32 23.43 -10.46
C GLN A 40 -30.12 23.55 -9.51
N PRO A 41 -28.92 23.16 -9.98
CA PRO A 41 -27.73 23.16 -9.16
C PRO A 41 -27.20 24.58 -8.93
N TRP A 42 -26.40 24.74 -7.89
CA TRP A 42 -25.56 25.92 -7.70
C TRP A 42 -24.49 26.03 -8.78
N ALA A 43 -23.93 27.21 -8.98
CA ALA A 43 -22.92 27.47 -10.02
C ALA A 43 -21.50 27.23 -9.53
N THR A 44 -21.16 27.67 -8.32
CA THR A 44 -19.77 27.75 -7.87
C THR A 44 -19.50 26.88 -6.65
N LEU A 45 -18.31 26.26 -6.63
CA LEU A 45 -17.82 25.41 -5.55
C LEU A 45 -17.67 26.22 -4.25
N THR A 46 -17.13 27.44 -4.34
CA THR A 46 -16.97 28.32 -3.18
C THR A 46 -18.31 28.63 -2.52
N TYR A 47 -19.35 28.88 -3.33
CA TYR A 47 -20.68 29.15 -2.80
C TYR A 47 -21.23 27.88 -2.16
N ALA A 48 -21.21 26.76 -2.87
CA ALA A 48 -21.71 25.48 -2.39
C ALA A 48 -21.08 25.07 -1.05
N ALA A 49 -19.74 25.14 -0.93
CA ALA A 49 -19.01 24.79 0.29
C ALA A 49 -19.46 25.62 1.50
N SER A 50 -19.65 26.93 1.32
CA SER A 50 -20.12 27.82 2.38
C SER A 50 -21.55 27.56 2.87
N GLN A 51 -22.32 26.74 2.15
CA GLN A 51 -23.68 26.36 2.55
C GLN A 51 -23.73 25.06 3.35
N LEU A 52 -22.66 24.26 3.34
CA LEU A 52 -22.69 22.90 3.90
C LEU A 52 -22.71 22.94 5.43
N VAL A 53 -23.53 22.08 6.02
CA VAL A 53 -23.60 21.85 7.46
C VAL A 53 -23.38 20.36 7.78
N PRO A 54 -23.08 19.97 9.03
CA PRO A 54 -22.82 18.58 9.38
C PRO A 54 -23.89 17.60 8.87
N GLY A 55 -23.44 16.60 8.12
CA GLY A 55 -24.27 15.54 7.53
C GLY A 55 -24.59 15.74 6.05
N ASP A 56 -24.38 16.93 5.50
CA ASP A 56 -24.69 17.25 4.11
C ASP A 56 -23.74 16.56 3.12
N THR A 57 -24.27 16.26 1.94
CA THR A 57 -23.52 15.78 0.79
C THR A 57 -23.64 16.78 -0.36
N LEU A 58 -22.50 17.23 -0.89
CA LEU A 58 -22.38 18.02 -2.09
C LEU A 58 -21.96 17.13 -3.26
N HIS A 59 -22.87 16.94 -4.21
CA HIS A 59 -22.61 16.29 -5.48
C HIS A 59 -22.08 17.29 -6.51
N VAL A 60 -20.82 17.10 -6.88
CA VAL A 60 -20.12 17.89 -7.90
C VAL A 60 -20.35 17.28 -9.28
N ARG A 61 -21.08 18.00 -10.14
CA ARG A 61 -21.41 17.57 -11.49
C ARG A 61 -20.19 17.64 -12.41
N GLY A 62 -20.18 16.80 -13.44
CA GLY A 62 -19.15 16.78 -14.47
C GLY A 62 -19.02 18.11 -15.18
N GLY A 63 -17.78 18.50 -15.45
CA GLY A 63 -17.43 19.76 -16.08
C GLY A 63 -16.21 20.40 -15.45
N THR A 64 -15.82 21.57 -15.98
CA THR A 64 -14.63 22.29 -15.56
C THR A 64 -15.00 23.49 -14.69
N TYR A 65 -14.45 23.54 -13.48
CA TYR A 65 -14.60 24.60 -12.51
C TYR A 65 -13.30 25.43 -12.48
N SER A 66 -13.35 26.64 -13.06
CA SER A 66 -12.23 27.58 -13.08
C SER A 66 -12.25 28.48 -11.83
N GLU A 67 -12.21 27.87 -10.66
CA GLU A 67 -12.19 28.55 -9.35
C GLU A 67 -11.38 27.74 -8.34
N ARG A 68 -11.10 28.32 -7.17
CA ARG A 68 -10.54 27.60 -6.02
C ARG A 68 -11.68 27.09 -5.14
N LEU A 69 -11.49 25.93 -4.51
CA LEU A 69 -12.36 25.44 -3.44
C LEU A 69 -11.64 25.66 -2.11
N ILE A 70 -12.22 26.45 -1.20
CA ILE A 70 -11.59 26.77 0.08
C ILE A 70 -12.61 26.50 1.19
N LEU A 71 -12.26 25.61 2.11
CA LEU A 71 -12.96 25.37 3.37
C LEU A 71 -12.10 25.92 4.51
N ASN A 72 -12.69 26.77 5.36
CA ASN A 72 -12.11 27.43 6.51
C ASN A 72 -12.94 27.15 7.77
N GLY A 73 -12.79 25.94 8.31
CA GLY A 73 -13.51 25.49 9.50
C GLY A 73 -14.87 24.85 9.24
N GLU A 74 -15.35 24.79 7.99
CA GLU A 74 -16.49 23.95 7.64
C GLU A 74 -16.15 22.50 8.01
N SER A 75 -16.87 21.94 8.98
CA SER A 75 -16.58 20.64 9.56
C SER A 75 -17.86 19.87 9.80
N GLY A 76 -17.81 18.56 9.59
CA GLY A 76 -18.84 17.65 10.06
C GLY A 76 -18.66 17.30 11.53
N THR A 77 -19.29 16.20 11.92
CA THR A 77 -19.02 15.50 13.18
C THR A 77 -18.82 14.02 12.90
N ALA A 78 -18.29 13.27 13.88
CA ALA A 78 -18.12 11.82 13.76
C ALA A 78 -19.42 11.08 13.34
N ALA A 79 -20.60 11.59 13.74
CA ALA A 79 -21.89 11.02 13.38
C ALA A 79 -22.54 11.63 12.13
N GLN A 80 -22.07 12.81 11.70
CA GLN A 80 -22.65 13.61 10.61
C GLN A 80 -21.53 14.29 9.82
N ARG A 81 -20.80 13.48 9.05
CA ARG A 81 -19.72 13.93 8.16
C ARG A 81 -20.26 14.80 7.03
N ILE A 82 -19.49 15.78 6.58
CA ILE A 82 -19.75 16.50 5.32
C ILE A 82 -19.08 15.74 4.18
N SER A 83 -19.77 15.55 3.05
CA SER A 83 -19.22 14.84 1.89
C SER A 83 -19.22 15.74 0.66
N ILE A 84 -18.11 15.80 -0.10
CA ILE A 84 -17.98 16.49 -1.38
C ILE A 84 -17.54 15.45 -2.41
N LEU A 85 -18.49 15.01 -3.24
CA LEU A 85 -18.35 13.80 -4.05
C LEU A 85 -18.59 14.10 -5.52
N ALA A 86 -17.82 13.48 -6.41
CA ALA A 86 -18.19 13.42 -7.82
C ALA A 86 -19.58 12.77 -8.01
N TYR A 87 -20.43 13.38 -8.83
CA TYR A 87 -21.79 12.89 -9.02
C TYR A 87 -21.85 11.73 -10.02
N ASN A 88 -22.35 10.56 -9.61
CA ASN A 88 -22.82 9.48 -10.49
C ASN A 88 -21.83 9.06 -11.62
N GLY A 89 -20.54 8.94 -11.29
CA GLY A 89 -19.49 8.59 -12.25
C GLY A 89 -19.16 9.68 -13.27
N GLU A 90 -19.74 10.89 -13.14
CA GLU A 90 -19.30 12.07 -13.87
C GLU A 90 -17.88 12.48 -13.41
N THR A 91 -17.12 13.16 -14.27
CA THR A 91 -15.74 13.59 -14.00
C THR A 91 -15.67 15.10 -13.79
N PRO A 92 -15.88 15.60 -12.56
CA PRO A 92 -15.66 17.01 -12.23
C PRO A 92 -14.16 17.34 -12.20
N VAL A 93 -13.80 18.51 -12.72
CA VAL A 93 -12.41 18.99 -12.80
C VAL A 93 -12.32 20.39 -12.22
N ILE A 94 -11.54 20.56 -11.17
CA ILE A 94 -11.12 21.87 -10.65
C ILE A 94 -9.83 22.26 -11.40
N ASP A 95 -9.89 23.30 -12.23
CA ASP A 95 -8.85 23.62 -13.20
C ASP A 95 -8.27 25.02 -12.97
N GLY A 96 -6.98 25.06 -12.66
CA GLY A 96 -6.21 26.28 -12.39
C GLY A 96 -5.76 27.06 -13.61
N THR A 97 -6.03 26.63 -14.85
CA THR A 97 -5.48 27.25 -16.07
C THR A 97 -5.81 28.74 -16.19
N ALA A 98 -7.03 29.12 -15.83
CA ALA A 98 -7.49 30.51 -15.87
C ALA A 98 -7.13 31.29 -14.60
N LEU A 99 -6.53 30.63 -13.61
CA LEU A 99 -6.20 31.19 -12.31
C LEU A 99 -4.74 31.58 -12.24
N THR A 100 -4.49 32.57 -11.41
CA THR A 100 -3.15 33.00 -11.07
C THR A 100 -2.86 32.53 -9.66
N VAL A 101 -1.76 31.80 -9.47
CA VAL A 101 -1.29 31.43 -8.12
C VAL A 101 -1.13 32.72 -7.30
N PRO A 102 -1.77 32.85 -6.13
CA PRO A 102 -1.66 34.06 -5.33
C PRO A 102 -0.22 34.36 -4.91
N SER A 103 0.03 35.63 -4.58
CA SER A 103 1.33 36.09 -4.04
C SER A 103 1.19 36.42 -2.55
N GLY A 104 2.25 36.15 -1.79
CA GLY A 104 2.35 36.57 -0.37
C GLY A 104 1.89 35.52 0.64
N GLY A 105 1.43 34.35 0.19
CA GLY A 105 1.20 33.18 1.05
C GLY A 105 2.36 32.18 0.96
N ASP A 106 2.50 31.37 2.02
CA ASP A 106 3.55 30.35 2.14
C ASP A 106 3.21 29.08 1.32
N ARG A 107 1.93 28.76 1.13
CA ARG A 107 1.40 27.67 0.28
C ARG A 107 -0.02 28.03 -0.16
N GLU A 108 -0.30 28.03 -1.46
CA GLU A 108 -1.64 28.37 -1.98
C GLU A 108 -2.24 27.17 -2.71
N GLY A 109 -3.35 26.63 -2.21
CA GLY A 109 -4.04 25.48 -2.78
C GLY A 109 -5.11 25.83 -3.80
N LEU A 110 -5.25 25.00 -4.83
CA LEU A 110 -6.43 25.01 -5.69
C LEU A 110 -7.65 24.45 -4.96
N VAL A 111 -7.44 23.46 -4.09
CA VAL A 111 -8.37 22.97 -3.07
C VAL A 111 -7.73 23.15 -1.69
N GLU A 112 -8.47 23.71 -0.72
CA GLU A 112 -7.95 23.97 0.62
C GLU A 112 -8.91 23.51 1.72
N PHE A 113 -8.33 22.85 2.73
CA PHE A 113 -8.97 22.47 3.98
C PHE A 113 -8.19 23.09 5.14
N ASN A 114 -8.69 24.23 5.64
CA ASN A 114 -8.10 24.93 6.79
C ASN A 114 -8.94 24.64 8.02
N ASP A 115 -8.33 24.09 9.07
CA ASP A 115 -9.00 23.78 10.35
C ASP A 115 -10.28 22.93 10.21
N CYS A 116 -10.25 21.95 9.30
CA CYS A 116 -11.38 21.16 8.86
C CYS A 116 -11.40 19.77 9.52
N SER A 117 -12.59 19.28 9.91
CA SER A 117 -12.78 17.93 10.48
C SER A 117 -14.00 17.20 9.90
N TYR A 118 -13.96 15.87 9.92
CA TYR A 118 -15.05 14.98 9.51
C TYR A 118 -15.61 15.33 8.12
N LEU A 119 -14.73 15.22 7.12
CA LEU A 119 -14.98 15.61 5.74
C LEU A 119 -14.51 14.49 4.79
N THR A 120 -15.29 14.20 3.75
CA THR A 120 -14.84 13.40 2.60
C THR A 120 -14.78 14.26 1.36
N PHE A 121 -13.67 14.19 0.63
CA PHE A 121 -13.48 14.75 -0.70
C PHE A 121 -13.11 13.62 -1.65
N GLU A 122 -13.99 13.31 -2.62
CA GLU A 122 -13.85 12.08 -3.39
C GLU A 122 -14.16 12.22 -4.89
N GLY A 123 -13.31 11.59 -5.72
CA GLY A 123 -13.58 11.37 -7.14
C GLY A 123 -13.35 12.59 -8.03
N ILE A 124 -12.64 13.61 -7.54
CA ILE A 124 -12.51 14.91 -8.22
C ILE A 124 -11.07 15.09 -8.76
N THR A 125 -10.96 15.57 -10.01
CA THR A 125 -9.67 15.93 -10.59
C THR A 125 -9.28 17.37 -10.22
N VAL A 126 -8.04 17.58 -9.78
CA VAL A 126 -7.45 18.88 -9.45
C VAL A 126 -6.21 19.09 -10.32
N ARG A 127 -6.20 20.13 -11.17
CA ARG A 127 -5.11 20.27 -12.14
C ARG A 127 -4.77 21.68 -12.58
N ASN A 128 -3.67 21.79 -13.33
CA ASN A 128 -3.25 22.99 -14.06
C ASN A 128 -3.03 24.23 -13.21
N PHE A 129 -2.56 24.07 -11.97
CA PHE A 129 -2.20 25.21 -11.12
C PHE A 129 -0.70 25.49 -11.23
N LYS A 130 -0.36 26.45 -12.08
CA LYS A 130 1.02 26.62 -12.59
C LYS A 130 1.53 28.05 -12.39
N THR A 131 2.83 28.19 -12.14
CA THR A 131 3.51 29.48 -12.05
C THR A 131 4.97 29.39 -12.49
N THR A 132 5.53 30.49 -12.97
CA THR A 132 6.97 30.68 -13.21
C THR A 132 7.61 31.64 -12.21
N ALA A 133 6.80 32.28 -11.38
CA ALA A 133 7.26 33.21 -10.35
C ALA A 133 7.68 32.43 -9.10
N GLY A 134 8.99 32.37 -8.82
CA GLY A 134 9.54 31.54 -7.75
C GLY A 134 9.10 31.92 -6.32
N GLY A 135 8.56 33.13 -6.12
CA GLY A 135 7.98 33.56 -4.84
C GLY A 135 6.50 33.19 -4.66
N ARG A 136 5.95 32.29 -5.48
CA ARG A 136 4.56 31.81 -5.40
C ARG A 136 4.57 30.30 -5.37
N ILE A 137 3.80 29.69 -4.47
CA ILE A 137 3.90 28.26 -4.18
C ILE A 137 2.58 27.59 -4.55
N PRO A 138 2.45 27.01 -5.76
CA PRO A 138 1.24 26.33 -6.17
C PRO A 138 1.09 25.00 -5.43
N VAL A 139 -0.10 24.74 -4.91
CA VAL A 139 -0.49 23.46 -4.32
C VAL A 139 -1.76 22.96 -5.02
N GLY A 140 -1.82 21.67 -5.34
CA GLY A 140 -3.06 21.04 -5.82
C GLY A 140 -4.10 21.00 -4.70
N ILE A 141 -3.84 20.17 -3.67
CA ILE A 141 -4.68 20.05 -2.47
C ILE A 141 -3.85 20.44 -1.24
N ARG A 142 -4.35 21.41 -0.46
CA ARG A 142 -3.73 21.91 0.77
C ARG A 142 -4.60 21.55 1.97
N VAL A 143 -4.01 20.94 2.98
CA VAL A 143 -4.63 20.72 4.30
C VAL A 143 -3.74 21.40 5.33
N GLU A 144 -4.26 22.34 6.10
CA GLU A 144 -3.43 23.10 7.04
C GLU A 144 -4.18 23.41 8.35
N GLY A 145 -3.42 23.53 9.43
CA GLY A 145 -3.94 23.87 10.75
C GLY A 145 -4.15 22.64 11.60
N THR A 146 -5.40 22.42 12.00
CA THR A 146 -5.83 21.34 12.90
C THR A 146 -7.01 20.57 12.30
N GLY A 147 -7.25 19.33 12.71
CA GLY A 147 -8.39 18.60 12.15
C GLY A 147 -8.44 17.15 12.58
N VAL A 148 -9.61 16.53 12.47
CA VAL A 148 -9.81 15.10 12.72
C VAL A 148 -10.61 14.48 11.59
N ASP A 149 -10.21 13.30 11.11
CA ASP A 149 -10.96 12.47 10.16
C ASP A 149 -11.31 13.17 8.84
N LEU A 150 -10.30 13.77 8.20
CA LEU A 150 -10.39 14.22 6.81
C LEU A 150 -10.06 13.05 5.88
N GLU A 151 -10.89 12.82 4.87
CA GLU A 151 -10.69 11.79 3.86
C GLU A 151 -10.60 12.40 2.47
N ILE A 152 -9.52 12.10 1.76
CA ILE A 152 -9.30 12.46 0.36
C ILE A 152 -9.14 11.14 -0.40
N ARG A 153 -10.15 10.80 -1.20
CA ARG A 153 -10.25 9.48 -1.83
C ARG A 153 -10.40 9.58 -3.34
N ASN A 154 -9.83 8.64 -4.08
CA ASN A 154 -10.09 8.47 -5.52
C ASN A 154 -9.94 9.77 -6.35
N CYS A 155 -9.10 10.70 -5.91
CA CYS A 155 -8.86 11.97 -6.59
C CYS A 155 -7.68 11.85 -7.55
N VAL A 156 -7.64 12.72 -8.54
CA VAL A 156 -6.51 12.82 -9.47
C VAL A 156 -5.90 14.21 -9.38
N VAL A 157 -4.64 14.31 -8.98
CA VAL A 157 -3.91 15.57 -8.84
C VAL A 157 -2.75 15.62 -9.82
N HIS A 158 -2.81 16.51 -10.81
CA HIS A 158 -1.77 16.54 -11.83
C HIS A 158 -1.51 17.93 -12.41
N ASP A 159 -0.37 18.08 -13.09
CA ASP A 159 -0.02 19.34 -13.76
C ASP A 159 0.05 20.54 -12.79
N ILE A 160 0.52 20.31 -11.56
CA ILE A 160 0.82 21.39 -10.59
C ILE A 160 2.30 21.74 -10.74
N TRP A 161 2.57 22.91 -11.32
CA TRP A 161 3.92 23.27 -11.75
C TRP A 161 4.43 24.57 -11.15
N GLN A 162 5.47 24.45 -10.33
CA GLN A 162 6.45 25.49 -10.10
C GLN A 162 7.54 25.39 -11.17
N SER A 163 7.59 26.36 -12.09
CA SER A 163 8.53 26.39 -13.22
C SER A 163 9.57 27.51 -13.13
N SER A 164 9.77 28.11 -11.95
CA SER A 164 10.93 28.97 -11.74
C SER A 164 12.22 28.15 -11.74
N THR A 165 13.30 28.71 -12.30
CA THR A 165 14.61 28.05 -12.40
C THR A 165 15.56 28.44 -11.25
N ASN A 166 15.02 28.94 -10.14
CA ASN A 166 15.81 29.30 -8.96
C ASN A 166 15.72 28.19 -7.90
N SER A 167 16.71 28.14 -7.01
CA SER A 167 16.80 27.14 -5.93
C SER A 167 15.90 27.45 -4.73
N GLY A 168 15.01 28.44 -4.81
CA GLY A 168 14.04 28.79 -3.75
C GLY A 168 12.60 28.56 -4.18
N ALA A 169 12.40 27.95 -5.35
CA ALA A 169 11.08 27.70 -5.91
C ALA A 169 10.48 26.48 -5.22
N ASN A 170 9.21 26.58 -4.81
CA ASN A 170 8.49 25.49 -4.16
C ASN A 170 7.10 25.31 -4.80
N GLY A 171 6.56 24.10 -4.70
CA GLY A 171 5.23 23.71 -5.16
C GLY A 171 4.92 22.28 -4.73
N PHE A 172 3.65 21.92 -4.65
CA PHE A 172 3.23 20.63 -4.09
C PHE A 172 2.06 20.06 -4.90
N GLY A 173 1.98 18.75 -5.03
CA GLY A 173 0.72 18.10 -5.45
C GLY A 173 -0.27 18.18 -4.31
N VAL A 174 0.11 17.59 -3.18
CA VAL A 174 -0.65 17.56 -1.93
C VAL A 174 0.25 18.00 -0.78
N ALA A 175 -0.21 18.95 0.03
CA ALA A 175 0.51 19.44 1.20
C ALA A 175 -0.37 19.39 2.44
N VAL A 176 -0.01 18.56 3.42
CA VAL A 176 -0.69 18.42 4.72
C VAL A 176 0.24 18.93 5.81
N TYR A 177 -0.13 20.04 6.44
CA TYR A 177 0.70 20.73 7.43
C TYR A 177 -0.07 20.93 8.74
N GLY A 178 0.28 20.15 9.76
CA GLY A 178 -0.21 20.35 11.12
C GLY A 178 0.58 21.47 11.79
N THR A 179 0.00 22.64 12.00
CA THR A 179 0.76 23.84 12.42
C THR A 179 0.59 24.23 13.89
N SER A 180 -0.31 23.55 14.61
CA SER A 180 -0.53 23.78 16.04
C SER A 180 0.40 22.92 16.90
N GLY A 181 0.96 23.50 17.96
CA GLY A 181 1.78 22.76 18.93
C GLY A 181 0.96 21.91 19.91
N VAL A 182 -0.38 22.00 19.88
CA VAL A 182 -1.27 21.34 20.83
C VAL A 182 -2.21 20.37 20.14
N THR A 183 -2.94 20.83 19.13
CA THR A 183 -3.96 20.05 18.45
C THR A 183 -3.43 19.59 17.10
N PRO A 184 -3.33 18.28 16.82
CA PRO A 184 -2.81 17.82 15.55
C PRO A 184 -3.86 17.88 14.42
N ILE A 185 -3.42 17.61 13.20
CA ILE A 185 -4.25 16.92 12.21
C ILE A 185 -4.16 15.41 12.52
N SER A 186 -5.29 14.76 12.77
CA SER A 186 -5.36 13.35 13.15
C SER A 186 -6.35 12.58 12.28
N GLY A 187 -6.09 11.30 11.98
CA GLY A 187 -7.06 10.47 11.26
C GLY A 187 -7.20 10.81 9.78
N LEU A 188 -6.20 11.47 9.18
CA LEU A 188 -6.21 11.74 7.74
C LEU A 188 -6.21 10.40 6.97
N VAL A 189 -7.12 10.25 6.02
CA VAL A 189 -7.07 9.17 5.02
C VAL A 189 -6.83 9.78 3.64
N PHE A 190 -5.72 9.38 3.01
CA PHE A 190 -5.41 9.67 1.62
C PHE A 190 -5.35 8.34 0.87
N GLU A 191 -6.45 7.97 0.21
CA GLU A 191 -6.64 6.64 -0.36
C GLU A 191 -7.00 6.62 -1.85
N GLY A 192 -6.38 5.73 -2.62
CA GLY A 192 -6.80 5.45 -4.00
C GLY A 192 -6.59 6.62 -4.96
N ASN A 193 -5.76 7.60 -4.58
CA ASN A 193 -5.51 8.79 -5.39
C ASN A 193 -4.38 8.56 -6.40
N GLU A 194 -4.41 9.32 -7.49
CA GLU A 194 -3.34 9.39 -8.48
C GLU A 194 -2.71 10.79 -8.46
N VAL A 195 -1.39 10.88 -8.26
CA VAL A 195 -0.66 12.16 -8.17
C VAL A 195 0.50 12.14 -9.16
N TYR A 196 0.45 12.97 -10.20
CA TYR A 196 1.44 12.85 -11.28
C TYR A 196 1.76 14.10 -12.09
N ASN A 197 2.85 14.04 -12.86
CA ASN A 197 3.28 15.12 -13.75
C ASN A 197 3.45 16.45 -12.99
N LEU A 198 4.20 16.41 -11.90
CA LEU A 198 4.41 17.57 -11.03
C LEU A 198 5.79 18.21 -11.23
N ARG A 199 5.82 19.52 -11.00
CA ARG A 199 7.08 20.28 -10.85
C ARG A 199 7.02 21.00 -9.53
N THR A 200 7.75 20.49 -8.54
CA THR A 200 7.59 20.90 -7.14
C THR A 200 8.73 21.79 -6.64
N GLY A 201 9.75 22.03 -7.47
CA GLY A 201 10.92 22.81 -7.05
C GLY A 201 11.65 22.10 -5.92
N GLN A 202 11.91 22.75 -4.80
CA GLN A 202 12.57 22.15 -3.63
C GLN A 202 11.61 21.44 -2.67
N SER A 203 10.35 21.21 -3.07
CA SER A 203 9.33 20.55 -2.25
C SER A 203 8.85 19.22 -2.83
N GLU A 204 7.93 18.54 -2.15
CA GLU A 204 7.53 17.16 -2.40
C GLU A 204 6.21 17.08 -3.17
N SER A 205 5.96 15.93 -3.79
CA SER A 205 4.72 15.65 -4.51
C SER A 205 3.55 15.47 -3.53
N VAL A 206 3.75 14.69 -2.47
CA VAL A 206 2.82 14.50 -1.36
C VAL A 206 3.58 14.67 -0.04
N ALA A 207 3.29 15.75 0.68
CA ALA A 207 3.96 16.07 1.95
C ALA A 207 3.01 15.92 3.15
N ILE A 208 3.43 15.16 4.17
CA ILE A 208 2.78 15.06 5.47
C ILE A 208 3.75 15.63 6.51
N ASN A 209 3.49 16.84 7.00
CA ASN A 209 4.47 17.65 7.74
C ASN A 209 3.90 18.25 9.03
N GLY A 210 4.74 18.36 10.05
CA GLY A 210 4.43 19.03 11.31
C GLY A 210 3.61 18.14 12.23
N ASN A 211 2.71 18.73 13.02
CA ASN A 211 1.91 18.00 14.01
C ASN A 211 0.75 17.21 13.36
N VAL A 212 1.10 16.14 12.64
CA VAL A 212 0.17 15.20 11.99
C VAL A 212 0.35 13.81 12.59
N THR A 213 -0.74 13.14 12.95
CA THR A 213 -0.72 11.83 13.61
C THR A 213 -1.84 10.91 13.12
N ASN A 214 -1.74 9.60 13.34
CA ASN A 214 -2.82 8.64 13.07
C ASN A 214 -3.33 8.68 11.63
N PHE A 215 -2.45 8.85 10.65
CA PHE A 215 -2.82 8.98 9.24
C PHE A 215 -2.73 7.64 8.49
N GLN A 216 -3.47 7.53 7.39
CA GLN A 216 -3.41 6.43 6.43
C GLN A 216 -3.17 6.97 5.02
N ILE A 217 -2.04 6.61 4.42
CA ILE A 217 -1.71 6.87 3.02
C ILE A 217 -1.73 5.53 2.28
N SER A 218 -2.82 5.21 1.58
CA SER A 218 -3.02 3.83 1.09
C SER A 218 -3.49 3.70 -0.34
N GLY A 219 -2.94 2.74 -1.08
CA GLY A 219 -3.42 2.40 -2.42
C GLY A 219 -3.29 3.53 -3.44
N ASN A 220 -2.40 4.50 -3.21
CA ASN A 220 -2.19 5.62 -4.13
C ASN A 220 -1.16 5.28 -5.20
N VAL A 221 -1.25 5.96 -6.34
CA VAL A 221 -0.26 5.91 -7.41
C VAL A 221 0.39 7.29 -7.53
N VAL A 222 1.70 7.39 -7.29
CA VAL A 222 2.44 8.66 -7.37
C VAL A 222 3.55 8.53 -8.40
N HIS A 223 3.51 9.32 -9.47
CA HIS A 223 4.45 9.10 -10.58
C HIS A 223 4.78 10.30 -11.47
N ASP A 224 5.89 10.18 -12.20
CA ASP A 224 6.34 11.18 -13.17
C ASP A 224 6.45 12.59 -12.53
N CYS A 225 7.03 12.64 -11.33
CA CYS A 225 7.28 13.86 -10.59
C CYS A 225 8.79 14.13 -10.52
N ASN A 226 9.17 15.41 -10.54
CA ASN A 226 10.58 15.78 -10.55
C ASN A 226 11.17 16.07 -9.16
N ASN A 227 10.51 15.63 -8.09
CA ASN A 227 11.04 15.58 -6.74
C ASN A 227 10.31 14.49 -5.94
N ILE A 228 10.67 14.33 -4.66
CA ILE A 228 10.20 13.29 -3.74
C ILE A 228 8.70 12.95 -3.93
N GLY A 229 8.39 11.65 -3.96
CA GLY A 229 7.04 11.14 -4.21
C GLY A 229 6.12 11.34 -2.99
N ILE A 230 6.40 10.64 -1.89
CA ILE A 230 5.64 10.76 -0.64
C ILE A 230 6.61 11.01 0.50
N ASP A 231 6.35 12.02 1.33
CA ASP A 231 7.23 12.39 2.44
C ASP A 231 6.50 12.53 3.78
N PHE A 232 7.16 12.08 4.84
CA PHE A 232 6.71 12.13 6.23
C PHE A 232 7.70 12.93 7.07
N ILE A 233 7.38 14.20 7.28
CA ILE A 233 8.35 15.23 7.63
C ILE A 233 8.23 15.63 9.11
N GLY A 234 9.37 15.92 9.73
CA GLY A 234 9.48 16.50 11.07
C GLY A 234 10.72 17.35 11.28
N TYR A 235 10.68 18.17 12.32
CA TYR A 235 11.74 19.09 12.77
C TYR A 235 12.02 20.29 11.85
N GLU A 236 11.08 20.67 11.00
CA GLU A 236 11.20 21.84 10.10
C GLU A 236 10.69 23.16 10.70
N GLY A 237 10.08 23.12 11.88
CA GLY A 237 9.46 24.27 12.52
C GLY A 237 8.04 24.58 12.02
N SER A 238 7.38 23.61 11.37
CA SER A 238 5.99 23.72 10.91
C SER A 238 5.01 23.85 12.08
N ALA A 239 5.31 23.19 13.21
CA ALA A 239 4.63 23.34 14.49
C ALA A 239 5.62 23.73 15.62
N PRO A 240 5.17 24.49 16.64
CA PRO A 240 6.03 24.85 17.77
C PRO A 240 6.29 23.70 18.75
N ALA A 241 5.53 22.60 18.66
CA ALA A 241 5.71 21.37 19.43
C ALA A 241 5.09 20.19 18.66
N ASN A 242 5.58 18.97 18.93
CA ASN A 242 5.18 17.76 18.20
C ASN A 242 5.32 17.90 16.68
N ASP A 243 6.36 18.61 16.26
CA ASP A 243 6.65 18.95 14.86
C ASP A 243 7.20 17.75 14.10
N ARG A 244 6.39 16.72 13.92
CA ARG A 244 6.71 15.52 13.13
C ARG A 244 5.47 14.69 12.84
N ALA A 245 5.40 14.20 11.60
CA ALA A 245 4.47 13.16 11.20
C ALA A 245 4.72 11.88 12.02
N ARG A 246 3.65 11.28 12.55
CA ARG A 246 3.76 10.09 13.40
C ARG A 246 2.55 9.19 13.44
N ASP A 247 2.71 8.00 14.02
CA ASP A 247 1.62 7.06 14.32
C ASP A 247 0.78 6.69 13.08
N GLY A 248 1.40 6.62 11.90
CA GLY A 248 0.71 6.50 10.62
C GLY A 248 1.06 5.23 9.86
N VAL A 249 0.28 4.96 8.81
CA VAL A 249 0.49 3.82 7.91
C VAL A 249 0.56 4.30 6.46
N CYS A 250 1.61 3.89 5.74
CA CYS A 250 1.77 4.06 4.31
C CYS A 250 1.73 2.68 3.66
N VAL A 251 0.60 2.30 3.05
CA VAL A 251 0.36 0.90 2.65
C VAL A 251 -0.17 0.71 1.24
N GLY A 252 0.42 -0.21 0.48
CA GLY A 252 -0.10 -0.61 -0.83
C GLY A 252 0.03 0.47 -1.90
N ASN A 253 0.93 1.45 -1.74
CA ASN A 253 1.13 2.50 -2.72
C ASN A 253 2.10 2.05 -3.82
N VAL A 254 1.91 2.56 -5.04
CA VAL A 254 2.83 2.38 -6.16
C VAL A 254 3.47 3.73 -6.47
N VAL A 255 4.79 3.83 -6.35
CA VAL A 255 5.53 5.09 -6.56
C VAL A 255 6.62 4.90 -7.59
N TYR A 256 6.61 5.67 -8.67
CA TYR A 256 7.57 5.45 -9.75
C TYR A 256 7.91 6.68 -10.58
N ASN A 257 9.02 6.61 -11.32
CA ASN A 257 9.52 7.70 -12.18
C ASN A 257 9.66 9.03 -11.41
N ILE A 258 10.23 8.94 -10.21
CA ILE A 258 10.55 10.10 -9.38
C ILE A 258 12.00 10.51 -9.66
N ASP A 259 12.19 11.62 -10.36
CA ASP A 259 13.51 12.00 -10.88
C ASP A 259 13.83 13.50 -10.78
N SER A 260 14.65 13.87 -9.80
CA SER A 260 15.11 15.25 -9.61
C SER A 260 16.16 15.71 -10.62
N ALA A 261 16.66 14.81 -11.50
CA ALA A 261 17.55 15.22 -12.58
C ALA A 261 16.93 16.29 -13.49
N TYR A 262 15.59 16.34 -13.58
CA TYR A 262 14.83 17.29 -14.39
C TYR A 262 14.30 18.49 -13.59
N ASN A 263 14.86 18.74 -12.40
CA ASN A 263 14.42 19.79 -11.50
C ASN A 263 15.48 20.88 -11.35
N PRO A 264 15.20 22.13 -11.75
CA PRO A 264 16.12 23.25 -11.55
C PRO A 264 16.53 23.52 -10.11
N GLY A 265 15.71 23.13 -9.13
CA GLY A 265 16.09 23.19 -7.72
C GLY A 265 17.33 22.34 -7.40
N TYR A 266 17.52 21.25 -8.15
CA TYR A 266 18.65 20.32 -8.05
C TYR A 266 19.67 20.53 -9.17
N GLY A 267 19.62 21.70 -9.84
CA GLY A 267 20.53 22.04 -10.95
C GLY A 267 20.17 21.39 -12.29
N GLY A 268 19.00 20.78 -12.41
CA GLY A 268 18.52 20.13 -13.63
C GLY A 268 17.80 21.07 -14.60
N ASP A 269 17.63 20.61 -15.84
CA ASP A 269 16.78 21.25 -16.84
C ASP A 269 15.50 20.43 -17.05
N PHE A 270 14.34 21.10 -17.16
CA PHE A 270 13.05 20.44 -17.32
C PHE A 270 12.94 19.56 -18.59
N ALA A 271 13.73 19.83 -19.63
CA ALA A 271 13.70 19.10 -20.88
C ALA A 271 14.88 18.14 -21.02
N THR A 272 16.08 18.54 -20.60
CA THR A 272 17.31 17.77 -20.83
C THR A 272 17.86 17.05 -19.60
N GLY A 273 17.31 17.31 -18.41
CA GLY A 273 17.79 16.73 -17.17
C GLY A 273 19.16 17.27 -16.76
N GLY A 274 19.98 16.42 -16.14
CA GLY A 274 21.37 16.72 -15.76
C GLY A 274 21.56 17.30 -14.35
N GLY A 275 20.49 17.44 -13.58
CA GLY A 275 20.53 17.78 -12.16
C GLY A 275 20.95 16.61 -11.28
N ASP A 276 21.10 16.91 -9.99
CA ASP A 276 21.35 15.90 -8.97
C ASP A 276 20.14 14.96 -8.82
N GLN A 277 20.41 13.67 -8.64
CA GLN A 277 19.42 12.61 -8.52
C GLN A 277 19.28 12.19 -7.06
N SER A 278 18.42 12.90 -6.34
CA SER A 278 18.33 12.84 -4.89
C SER A 278 16.90 12.65 -4.37
N ALA A 279 15.93 12.42 -5.26
CA ALA A 279 14.52 12.26 -4.87
C ALA A 279 14.13 10.80 -4.60
N ALA A 280 13.75 10.50 -3.35
CA ALA A 280 13.20 9.20 -2.99
C ALA A 280 11.75 9.04 -3.48
N GLY A 281 11.35 7.80 -3.77
CA GLY A 281 9.94 7.46 -3.97
C GLY A 281 9.14 7.73 -2.70
N ILE A 282 9.56 7.14 -1.58
CA ILE A 282 8.98 7.41 -0.26
C ILE A 282 10.09 7.80 0.71
N TYR A 283 9.95 8.94 1.37
CA TYR A 283 10.89 9.43 2.38
C TYR A 283 10.19 9.53 3.74
N VAL A 284 10.84 9.06 4.80
CA VAL A 284 10.51 9.44 6.17
C VAL A 284 11.59 10.39 6.66
N ASP A 285 11.36 11.68 6.48
CA ASP A 285 12.23 12.77 6.96
C ASP A 285 11.92 13.17 8.41
N GLY A 286 12.53 12.50 9.38
CA GLY A 286 12.33 12.84 10.78
C GLY A 286 10.98 12.41 11.39
N GLY A 287 10.17 11.65 10.66
CA GLY A 287 8.94 11.01 11.18
C GLY A 287 9.20 9.92 12.23
N THR A 288 8.15 9.46 12.94
CA THR A 288 8.25 8.39 13.95
C THR A 288 7.04 7.49 14.06
N ASN A 289 7.23 6.23 14.43
CA ASN A 289 6.14 5.27 14.61
C ASN A 289 5.25 5.16 13.36
N ILE A 290 5.89 4.98 12.20
CA ILE A 290 5.20 4.86 10.90
C ILE A 290 5.45 3.46 10.34
N VAL A 291 4.39 2.83 9.83
CA VAL A 291 4.48 1.55 9.11
C VAL A 291 4.47 1.81 7.61
N LEU A 292 5.54 1.43 6.91
CA LEU A 292 5.63 1.40 5.45
C LEU A 292 5.46 -0.05 5.01
N GLU A 293 4.31 -0.41 4.45
CA GLU A 293 3.94 -1.79 4.20
C GLU A 293 3.38 -2.04 2.79
N ARG A 294 3.78 -3.12 2.09
CA ARG A 294 3.22 -3.50 0.77
C ARG A 294 3.32 -2.41 -0.31
N ASN A 295 4.28 -1.49 -0.21
CA ASN A 295 4.50 -0.49 -1.24
C ASN A 295 5.43 -1.02 -2.33
N HIS A 296 5.23 -0.51 -3.54
CA HIS A 296 6.07 -0.79 -4.71
C HIS A 296 6.74 0.49 -5.19
N CYS A 297 8.06 0.61 -4.98
CA CYS A 297 8.85 1.76 -5.45
C CYS A 297 9.83 1.34 -6.55
N HIS A 298 9.73 1.97 -7.73
CA HIS A 298 10.60 1.65 -8.84
C HIS A 298 10.93 2.82 -9.76
N HIS A 299 12.12 2.81 -10.37
CA HIS A 299 12.56 3.88 -11.28
C HIS A 299 12.53 5.29 -10.63
N CYS A 300 12.68 5.35 -9.32
CA CYS A 300 12.93 6.58 -8.58
C CYS A 300 14.45 6.82 -8.46
N ASN A 301 14.90 8.03 -8.08
CA ASN A 301 16.31 8.20 -7.76
C ASN A 301 16.73 7.29 -6.62
N TYR A 302 15.95 7.24 -5.55
CA TYR A 302 16.02 6.22 -4.51
C TYR A 302 14.65 5.56 -4.31
N GLY A 303 14.60 4.27 -3.98
CA GLY A 303 13.31 3.60 -3.74
C GLY A 303 12.60 4.14 -2.50
N MET A 304 13.25 4.02 -1.35
CA MET A 304 12.82 4.62 -0.08
C MET A 304 13.99 5.20 0.71
N GLU A 305 13.72 6.22 1.53
CA GLU A 305 14.69 6.84 2.41
C GLU A 305 14.18 6.92 3.86
N LEU A 306 15.05 6.62 4.83
CA LEU A 306 14.83 6.82 6.26
C LEU A 306 15.97 7.65 6.84
N ALA A 307 15.78 8.97 6.93
CA ALA A 307 16.79 9.92 7.38
C ALA A 307 16.10 11.12 8.04
N SER A 308 16.86 12.00 8.68
CA SER A 308 16.32 13.26 9.18
C SER A 308 17.20 14.41 8.71
N GLU A 309 16.59 15.44 8.14
CA GLU A 309 17.29 16.64 7.68
C GLU A 309 17.77 17.53 8.84
N ALA A 310 17.13 17.41 10.00
CA ALA A 310 17.51 18.13 11.20
C ALA A 310 18.69 17.45 11.92
N ALA A 311 19.76 18.20 12.18
CA ALA A 311 20.97 17.70 12.86
C ALA A 311 20.71 17.07 14.24
N THR A 312 19.65 17.50 14.93
CA THR A 312 19.23 16.94 16.23
C THR A 312 17.95 16.10 16.13
N GLY A 313 17.46 15.88 14.91
CA GLY A 313 16.28 15.09 14.61
C GLY A 313 16.57 13.60 14.55
N TYR A 314 15.48 12.83 14.64
CA TYR A 314 15.50 11.38 14.59
C TYR A 314 14.51 10.89 13.55
N THR A 315 14.84 9.83 12.84
CA THR A 315 13.86 8.96 12.20
C THR A 315 13.88 7.65 12.96
N ASP A 316 12.80 7.39 13.71
CA ASP A 316 12.76 6.31 14.69
C ASP A 316 11.45 5.55 14.77
N PHE A 317 11.52 4.28 15.16
CA PHE A 317 10.36 3.38 15.26
C PHE A 317 9.61 3.20 13.94
N ILE A 318 10.34 3.24 12.83
CA ILE A 318 9.76 2.97 11.51
C ILE A 318 9.76 1.46 11.27
N ILE A 319 8.61 0.92 10.86
CA ILE A 319 8.50 -0.47 10.41
C ILE A 319 8.38 -0.44 8.88
N LEU A 320 9.46 -0.77 8.18
CA LEU A 320 9.50 -0.91 6.73
C LEU A 320 9.42 -2.41 6.41
N ARG A 321 8.23 -2.89 6.03
CA ARG A 321 7.99 -4.32 5.80
C ARG A 321 7.23 -4.68 4.56
N ASN A 322 7.45 -5.88 4.04
CA ASN A 322 6.68 -6.42 2.92
C ASN A 322 6.68 -5.49 1.70
N ASN A 323 7.73 -4.72 1.44
CA ASN A 323 7.80 -3.80 0.30
C ASN A 323 8.61 -4.39 -0.86
N LEU A 324 8.32 -3.92 -2.08
CA LEU A 324 9.07 -4.22 -3.30
C LEU A 324 9.82 -2.95 -3.77
N LEU A 325 11.14 -2.98 -3.69
CA LEU A 325 12.01 -1.87 -4.10
C LEU A 325 12.89 -2.33 -5.26
N ASN A 326 12.59 -1.90 -6.50
CA ASN A 326 13.32 -2.42 -7.66
C ASN A 326 13.69 -1.39 -8.71
N HIS A 327 14.82 -1.59 -9.38
CA HIS A 327 15.25 -0.79 -10.53
C HIS A 327 15.23 0.73 -10.30
N ASN A 328 15.49 1.17 -9.07
CA ASN A 328 15.74 2.58 -8.78
C ASN A 328 17.14 2.99 -9.30
N HIS A 329 17.31 4.27 -9.65
CA HIS A 329 18.54 4.78 -10.27
C HIS A 329 19.74 4.62 -9.35
N GLY A 330 19.59 5.00 -8.07
CA GLY A 330 20.49 4.72 -6.96
C GLY A 330 19.96 3.59 -6.09
N ALA A 331 20.26 3.63 -4.79
CA ALA A 331 19.88 2.57 -3.86
C ALA A 331 18.35 2.35 -3.79
N GLY A 332 17.97 1.09 -3.54
CA GLY A 332 16.56 0.74 -3.27
C GLY A 332 16.12 1.30 -1.93
N LEU A 333 16.99 1.22 -0.93
CA LEU A 333 16.79 1.79 0.40
C LEU A 333 18.01 2.62 0.80
N ILE A 334 17.80 3.83 1.30
CA ILE A 334 18.85 4.66 1.88
C ILE A 334 18.49 5.05 3.32
N MET A 335 19.46 4.97 4.23
CA MET A 335 19.22 5.19 5.65
C MET A 335 20.34 5.99 6.29
N GLY A 336 19.99 6.83 7.26
CA GLY A 336 20.92 7.71 7.96
C GLY A 336 21.12 9.03 7.22
N GLY A 337 21.60 10.04 7.96
CA GLY A 337 21.76 11.39 7.44
C GLY A 337 22.79 11.46 6.31
N TYR A 338 22.48 12.18 5.23
CA TYR A 338 23.35 12.27 4.05
C TYR A 338 24.65 13.06 4.26
N ASN A 339 24.79 13.79 5.37
CA ASN A 339 26.05 14.40 5.77
C ASN A 339 26.17 14.51 7.30
N ALA A 340 27.33 14.98 7.76
CA ALA A 340 27.64 15.11 9.18
C ALA A 340 26.77 16.13 9.96
N ASN A 341 25.92 16.91 9.30
CA ASN A 341 25.01 17.89 9.90
C ASN A 341 23.54 17.47 9.80
N ARG A 342 23.29 16.16 9.67
CA ARG A 342 21.95 15.56 9.55
C ARG A 342 21.65 14.67 10.74
N GLY A 343 20.39 14.30 10.88
CA GLY A 343 19.86 13.56 12.02
C GLY A 343 20.17 12.07 12.00
N THR A 344 19.64 11.37 13.00
CA THR A 344 19.95 9.96 13.28
C THR A 344 18.80 9.03 12.87
N THR A 345 19.12 7.91 12.24
CA THR A 345 18.16 6.83 11.98
C THR A 345 18.36 5.71 13.00
N ARG A 346 17.35 5.42 13.81
CA ARG A 346 17.46 4.45 14.91
C ARG A 346 16.18 3.70 15.21
N ASP A 347 16.31 2.55 15.86
CA ASP A 347 15.17 1.78 16.38
C ASP A 347 14.13 1.46 15.29
N CYS A 348 14.56 1.39 14.03
CA CYS A 348 13.73 1.00 12.89
C CYS A 348 13.85 -0.51 12.62
N LEU A 349 12.75 -1.09 12.15
CA LEU A 349 12.65 -2.48 11.70
C LEU A 349 12.48 -2.51 10.18
N ILE A 350 13.43 -3.13 9.49
CA ILE A 350 13.42 -3.35 8.04
C ILE A 350 13.28 -4.86 7.83
N ASP A 351 12.07 -5.30 7.53
CA ASP A 351 11.71 -6.71 7.65
C ASP A 351 10.95 -7.23 6.43
N HIS A 352 11.27 -8.42 5.92
CA HIS A 352 10.49 -9.05 4.85
C HIS A 352 10.37 -8.24 3.54
N ASN A 353 11.37 -7.46 3.15
CA ASN A 353 11.33 -6.71 1.89
C ASN A 353 12.00 -7.48 0.74
N VAL A 354 11.63 -7.16 -0.50
CA VAL A 354 12.38 -7.53 -1.69
C VAL A 354 13.05 -6.28 -2.26
N ILE A 355 14.38 -6.26 -2.28
CA ILE A 355 15.21 -5.17 -2.79
C ILE A 355 16.00 -5.70 -3.99
N TYR A 356 15.59 -5.35 -5.21
CA TYR A 356 16.02 -6.03 -6.43
C TYR A 356 16.59 -5.09 -7.49
N LYS A 357 17.86 -5.29 -7.86
CA LYS A 357 18.53 -4.65 -9.01
C LYS A 357 18.31 -3.14 -9.12
N ASN A 358 18.35 -2.47 -7.97
CA ASN A 358 18.49 -1.02 -7.88
C ASN A 358 19.93 -0.62 -8.24
N ASP A 359 20.25 0.67 -8.12
CA ASP A 359 21.52 1.24 -8.53
C ASP A 359 21.74 1.08 -10.05
N THR A 360 20.68 1.30 -10.85
CA THR A 360 20.73 1.17 -12.31
C THR A 360 21.62 2.23 -12.98
N ALA A 361 21.84 3.36 -12.31
CA ALA A 361 22.77 4.40 -12.74
C ALA A 361 24.23 4.11 -12.33
N ALA A 362 24.50 2.98 -11.66
CA ALA A 362 25.82 2.59 -11.19
C ALA A 362 26.51 3.70 -10.35
N THR A 363 25.78 4.22 -9.38
CA THR A 363 26.26 5.19 -8.38
C THR A 363 27.20 4.55 -7.37
N TYR A 364 27.22 3.21 -7.29
CA TYR A 364 27.98 2.42 -6.32
C TYR A 364 27.54 2.67 -4.87
N GLY A 365 26.25 2.95 -4.68
CA GLY A 365 25.57 2.99 -3.38
C GLY A 365 25.00 1.65 -2.94
N GLY A 366 25.00 0.64 -3.83
CA GLY A 366 24.45 -0.68 -3.56
C GLY A 366 22.92 -0.75 -3.59
N GLN A 367 22.38 -1.89 -3.16
CA GLN A 367 20.93 -2.07 -3.01
C GLN A 367 20.40 -1.33 -1.77
N VAL A 368 21.21 -1.29 -0.72
CA VAL A 368 20.96 -0.58 0.54
C VAL A 368 22.14 0.31 0.84
N ALA A 369 21.91 1.62 0.92
CA ALA A 369 22.92 2.60 1.31
C ALA A 369 22.72 3.01 2.77
N ILE A 370 23.77 2.95 3.57
CA ILE A 370 23.76 3.40 4.97
C ILE A 370 24.73 4.57 5.10
N GLN A 371 24.23 5.70 5.57
CA GLN A 371 24.95 6.97 5.65
C GLN A 371 25.36 7.28 7.09
N PHE A 372 25.45 8.56 7.46
CA PHE A 372 25.84 8.95 8.81
C PHE A 372 24.77 8.58 9.84
N TYR A 373 25.17 8.44 11.11
CA TYR A 373 24.25 8.34 12.25
C TYR A 373 23.22 7.20 12.18
N TYR A 374 23.69 5.99 11.90
CA TYR A 374 22.87 4.79 11.85
C TYR A 374 23.10 3.91 13.10
N THR A 375 22.08 3.69 13.93
CA THR A 375 22.25 2.95 15.19
C THR A 375 21.01 2.17 15.62
N SER A 376 21.19 0.99 16.20
CA SER A 376 20.10 0.21 16.84
C SER A 376 18.94 -0.15 15.91
N ASN A 377 19.20 -0.33 14.61
CA ASN A 377 18.20 -0.76 13.65
C ASN A 377 18.25 -2.28 13.45
N THR A 378 17.11 -2.87 13.07
CA THR A 378 17.00 -4.31 12.77
C THR A 378 16.70 -4.51 11.30
N PHE A 379 17.49 -5.36 10.63
CA PHE A 379 17.36 -5.70 9.22
C PHE A 379 17.24 -7.22 9.08
N THR A 380 16.01 -7.72 8.92
CA THR A 380 15.71 -9.16 8.99
C THR A 380 14.82 -9.66 7.87
N ASN A 381 14.93 -10.95 7.54
CA ASN A 381 14.03 -11.62 6.60
C ASN A 381 13.92 -10.96 5.21
N ASN A 382 14.88 -10.14 4.79
CA ASN A 382 14.84 -9.46 3.50
C ASN A 382 15.46 -10.32 2.39
N ILE A 383 14.97 -10.19 1.16
CA ILE A 383 15.66 -10.63 -0.05
C ILE A 383 16.36 -9.42 -0.66
N VAL A 384 17.68 -9.46 -0.77
CA VAL A 384 18.49 -8.41 -1.39
C VAL A 384 19.25 -8.98 -2.58
N TRP A 385 18.92 -8.48 -3.77
CA TRP A 385 19.49 -8.93 -5.03
C TRP A 385 20.29 -7.80 -5.68
N ALA A 386 21.61 -7.96 -5.75
CA ALA A 386 22.52 -6.99 -6.33
C ALA A 386 22.30 -6.77 -7.83
N ASN A 387 22.46 -5.52 -8.26
CA ASN A 387 22.65 -5.22 -9.67
C ASN A 387 23.95 -5.88 -10.17
N PRO A 388 23.92 -6.66 -11.26
CA PRO A 388 25.11 -7.34 -11.80
C PRO A 388 26.19 -6.39 -12.33
N VAL A 389 25.90 -5.08 -12.49
CA VAL A 389 26.88 -4.07 -12.87
C VAL A 389 27.74 -3.65 -11.67
N THR A 390 27.14 -3.54 -10.48
CA THR A 390 27.84 -3.04 -9.28
C THR A 390 28.19 -4.15 -8.28
N ASP A 391 27.44 -5.26 -8.28
CA ASP A 391 27.54 -6.39 -7.33
C ASP A 391 27.45 -5.99 -5.84
N GLN A 392 26.97 -4.79 -5.56
CA GLN A 392 26.90 -4.23 -4.22
C GLN A 392 25.54 -4.45 -3.58
N LEU A 393 25.55 -4.99 -2.37
CA LEU A 393 24.37 -5.25 -1.55
C LEU A 393 24.16 -4.11 -0.56
N ILE A 394 24.87 -4.12 0.58
CA ILE A 394 24.75 -3.11 1.63
C ILE A 394 26.04 -2.31 1.70
N ILE A 395 25.96 -1.00 1.53
CA ILE A 395 27.12 -0.11 1.46
C ILE A 395 27.02 1.02 2.48
N HIS A 396 28.02 1.08 3.37
CA HIS A 396 28.25 2.15 4.32
C HIS A 396 29.62 2.78 4.08
N TYR A 397 29.76 3.48 2.95
CA TYR A 397 30.99 4.14 2.51
C TYR A 397 30.94 5.64 2.72
N VAL A 398 30.80 6.03 3.98
CA VAL A 398 30.63 7.43 4.36
C VAL A 398 31.97 8.17 4.37
N THR A 399 32.00 9.39 3.84
CA THR A 399 33.19 10.26 3.82
C THR A 399 32.87 11.64 4.39
N GLY A 400 33.84 12.29 5.04
CA GLY A 400 33.64 13.58 5.74
C GLY A 400 33.13 13.44 7.17
N GLY A 401 33.05 14.54 7.93
CA GLY A 401 32.69 14.51 9.36
C GLY A 401 33.76 13.92 10.28
N THR A 402 33.40 13.64 11.53
CA THR A 402 34.23 12.97 12.54
C THR A 402 34.07 11.44 12.47
N ALA A 403 35.01 10.70 13.04
CA ALA A 403 34.94 9.23 13.07
C ALA A 403 33.65 8.73 13.75
N ALA A 404 33.23 9.34 14.87
CA ALA A 404 32.02 8.94 15.59
C ALA A 404 30.74 9.10 14.75
N GLN A 405 30.66 10.12 13.90
CA GLN A 405 29.50 10.39 13.05
C GLN A 405 29.38 9.36 11.90
N ARG A 406 30.53 8.84 11.46
CA ARG A 406 30.63 7.82 10.39
C ARG A 406 30.69 6.40 10.89
N ALA A 407 30.81 6.19 12.20
CA ALA A 407 31.00 4.86 12.73
C ALA A 407 29.73 4.03 12.48
N PHE A 408 29.93 2.74 12.25
CA PHE A 408 28.86 1.75 12.25
C PHE A 408 28.82 1.07 13.63
N PRO A 409 28.10 1.63 14.62
CA PRO A 409 28.14 1.14 15.98
C PRO A 409 27.50 -0.25 16.11
N GLY A 410 27.94 -0.98 17.15
CA GLY A 410 27.23 -2.17 17.62
C GLY A 410 25.82 -1.81 18.11
N GLY A 411 24.88 -2.76 17.96
CA GLY A 411 23.45 -2.59 18.28
C GLY A 411 22.55 -2.69 17.05
N ASN A 412 23.09 -2.46 15.86
CA ASN A 412 22.41 -2.83 14.62
C ASN A 412 22.37 -4.36 14.49
N VAL A 413 21.22 -4.91 14.12
CA VAL A 413 20.99 -6.35 14.00
C VAL A 413 20.71 -6.71 12.56
N PHE A 414 21.44 -7.68 12.03
CA PHE A 414 21.20 -8.28 10.74
C PHE A 414 21.08 -9.78 10.92
N ASP A 415 19.99 -10.41 10.50
CA ASP A 415 19.87 -11.87 10.44
C ASP A 415 18.71 -12.34 9.55
N TYR A 416 18.69 -13.63 9.20
CA TYR A 416 17.65 -14.24 8.37
C TYR A 416 17.44 -13.61 6.99
N ASN A 417 18.40 -12.85 6.48
CA ASN A 417 18.32 -12.25 5.15
C ASN A 417 18.79 -13.23 4.07
N LEU A 418 18.35 -13.04 2.84
CA LEU A 418 18.90 -13.70 1.67
C LEU A 418 19.57 -12.68 0.76
N TYR A 419 20.81 -12.96 0.39
CA TYR A 419 21.65 -12.15 -0.48
C TYR A 419 21.95 -12.88 -1.77
N TYR A 420 21.84 -12.20 -2.91
CA TYR A 420 22.13 -12.81 -4.20
C TYR A 420 22.71 -11.83 -5.21
N ASN A 421 23.56 -12.34 -6.11
CA ASN A 421 23.97 -11.67 -7.33
C ASN A 421 23.89 -12.69 -8.48
N SER A 422 23.97 -12.22 -9.73
CA SER A 422 23.85 -13.10 -10.88
C SER A 422 25.08 -14.03 -10.98
N GLY A 423 24.98 -15.26 -10.48
CA GLY A 423 26.03 -16.28 -10.59
C GLY A 423 26.75 -16.68 -9.31
N ASP A 424 26.29 -16.22 -8.13
CA ASP A 424 26.76 -16.65 -6.79
C ASP A 424 28.27 -16.49 -6.50
N SER A 425 29.02 -15.72 -7.28
CA SER A 425 30.49 -15.70 -7.18
C SER A 425 31.08 -14.51 -6.41
N TYR A 426 30.36 -13.39 -6.30
CA TYR A 426 30.88 -12.15 -5.70
C TYR A 426 29.76 -11.32 -5.09
N LEU A 427 29.74 -11.19 -3.76
CA LEU A 427 28.77 -10.36 -3.05
C LEU A 427 29.54 -9.26 -2.32
N GLU A 428 29.37 -7.99 -2.72
CA GLU A 428 30.05 -6.89 -2.04
C GLU A 428 29.16 -6.23 -0.98
N PHE A 429 29.71 -6.20 0.23
CA PHE A 429 29.24 -5.39 1.34
C PHE A 429 30.33 -4.39 1.71
N GLY A 430 29.94 -3.21 2.19
CA GLY A 430 30.86 -2.14 2.54
C GLY A 430 30.58 -1.55 3.92
N LEU A 431 31.59 -1.41 4.77
CA LEU A 431 31.45 -0.71 6.06
C LEU A 431 32.57 0.29 6.33
N ASN A 432 32.22 1.31 7.10
CA ASN A 432 33.13 2.11 7.91
C ASN A 432 32.98 1.74 9.41
N PRO A 433 33.55 0.61 9.87
CA PRO A 433 33.17 0.00 11.15
C PRO A 433 33.48 0.89 12.36
N ASP A 434 34.65 1.51 12.38
CA ASP A 434 35.13 2.36 13.49
C ASP A 434 35.19 3.85 13.11
N GLY A 435 34.65 4.20 11.93
CA GLY A 435 34.72 5.55 11.40
C GLY A 435 36.10 5.92 10.83
N THR A 436 37.12 5.06 10.86
CA THR A 436 38.48 5.40 10.41
C THR A 436 38.75 5.10 8.94
N GLY A 437 37.92 4.27 8.29
CA GLY A 437 38.07 3.96 6.88
C GLY A 437 37.06 2.94 6.35
N ASN A 438 36.76 3.05 5.06
CA ASN A 438 35.86 2.14 4.34
C ASN A 438 36.56 0.80 4.06
N GLN A 439 35.84 -0.30 4.23
CA GLN A 439 36.30 -1.67 4.03
C GLN A 439 35.27 -2.49 3.27
N SER A 440 35.72 -3.26 2.27
CA SER A 440 34.88 -4.18 1.50
C SER A 440 34.92 -5.61 2.06
N TYR A 441 33.78 -6.27 2.07
CA TYR A 441 33.59 -7.68 2.40
C TYR A 441 32.93 -8.36 1.22
N ARG A 442 33.56 -9.41 0.69
CA ARG A 442 33.29 -9.96 -0.66
C ARG A 442 32.48 -11.26 -0.65
N ASN A 443 31.94 -11.63 0.50
CA ASN A 443 31.03 -12.76 0.67
C ASN A 443 30.32 -12.67 2.03
N LEU A 444 29.26 -13.46 2.19
CA LEU A 444 28.46 -13.51 3.40
C LEU A 444 29.27 -13.94 4.65
N ALA A 445 30.29 -14.78 4.51
CA ALA A 445 31.12 -15.19 5.66
C ALA A 445 31.97 -14.03 6.20
N GLN A 446 32.51 -13.19 5.32
CA GLN A 446 33.23 -11.97 5.70
C GLN A 446 32.27 -10.93 6.30
N TRP A 447 31.10 -10.77 5.69
CA TRP A 447 30.06 -9.87 6.21
C TRP A 447 29.62 -10.26 7.62
N ARG A 448 29.31 -11.54 7.87
CA ARG A 448 29.01 -12.11 9.19
C ARG A 448 30.04 -11.75 10.25
N ALA A 449 31.32 -11.91 9.91
CA ALA A 449 32.41 -11.60 10.83
C ALA A 449 32.50 -10.10 11.14
N ALA A 450 32.09 -9.24 10.21
CA ALA A 450 32.13 -7.79 10.36
C ALA A 450 31.00 -7.23 11.23
N VAL A 451 29.76 -7.70 11.02
CA VAL A 451 28.58 -7.17 11.74
C VAL A 451 28.22 -7.95 13.00
N GLY A 452 28.80 -9.14 13.22
CA GLY A 452 28.55 -9.94 14.42
C GLY A 452 27.15 -10.58 14.48
N GLY A 453 26.48 -10.71 13.33
CA GLY A 453 25.15 -11.31 13.14
C GLY A 453 25.09 -12.25 11.93
N GLU A 454 23.94 -12.32 11.26
CA GLU A 454 23.70 -13.01 9.98
C GLU A 454 23.85 -14.53 10.05
N THR A 455 23.73 -15.13 11.24
CA THR A 455 23.95 -16.57 11.49
C THR A 455 23.02 -17.43 10.62
N ASN A 456 21.79 -16.98 10.42
CA ASN A 456 20.73 -17.72 9.74
C ASN A 456 20.54 -17.30 8.28
N SER A 457 21.23 -16.25 7.84
CA SER A 457 21.13 -15.69 6.50
C SER A 457 21.67 -16.61 5.40
N LEU A 458 21.28 -16.34 4.16
CA LEU A 458 21.58 -17.16 2.99
C LEU A 458 22.27 -16.34 1.91
N ALA A 459 23.16 -17.00 1.16
CA ALA A 459 23.71 -16.51 -0.09
C ALA A 459 23.33 -17.50 -1.18
N ALA A 460 22.24 -17.24 -1.88
CA ALA A 460 21.64 -18.16 -2.86
C ALA A 460 20.59 -17.43 -3.71
N ASN A 461 20.28 -17.97 -4.88
CA ASN A 461 19.12 -17.51 -5.67
C ASN A 461 17.82 -17.69 -4.86
N PRO A 462 16.97 -16.65 -4.71
CA PRO A 462 15.72 -16.75 -3.95
C PRO A 462 14.71 -17.74 -4.54
N GLY A 463 14.82 -18.09 -5.83
CA GLY A 463 13.90 -19.03 -6.48
C GLY A 463 12.53 -18.43 -6.74
N PHE A 464 12.49 -17.24 -7.36
CA PHE A 464 11.26 -16.64 -7.86
C PHE A 464 10.65 -17.47 -9.02
N VAL A 465 9.34 -17.33 -9.24
CA VAL A 465 8.61 -17.93 -10.36
C VAL A 465 9.20 -17.47 -11.68
N THR A 466 9.45 -16.16 -11.82
CA THR A 466 10.27 -15.61 -12.90
C THR A 466 11.72 -15.61 -12.43
N PRO A 467 12.62 -16.48 -12.96
CA PRO A 467 13.95 -16.66 -12.37
C PRO A 467 14.83 -15.42 -12.38
N THR A 468 14.55 -14.44 -13.24
CA THR A 468 15.23 -13.16 -13.29
C THR A 468 14.24 -12.12 -13.82
N PRO A 469 13.47 -11.45 -12.94
CA PRO A 469 12.55 -10.40 -13.34
C PRO A 469 13.23 -9.33 -14.20
N GLY A 470 12.55 -8.86 -15.25
CA GLY A 470 13.07 -7.89 -16.22
C GLY A 470 13.12 -6.46 -15.67
N ALA A 471 13.39 -5.47 -16.53
CA ALA A 471 13.53 -4.06 -16.11
C ALA A 471 12.21 -3.40 -15.68
N THR A 472 11.08 -3.85 -16.23
CA THR A 472 9.73 -3.38 -15.87
C THR A 472 8.92 -4.54 -15.28
N PRO A 473 9.36 -5.12 -14.15
CA PRO A 473 8.72 -6.30 -13.60
C PRO A 473 7.39 -5.93 -12.95
N VAL A 474 6.42 -6.84 -13.01
CA VAL A 474 5.21 -6.76 -12.17
C VAL A 474 5.48 -7.47 -10.84
N ALA A 475 4.69 -7.18 -9.81
CA ALA A 475 4.88 -7.80 -8.50
C ALA A 475 4.85 -9.34 -8.56
N GLU A 476 4.01 -9.90 -9.45
CA GLU A 476 3.84 -11.34 -9.65
C GLU A 476 5.14 -12.03 -10.09
N ASP A 477 6.06 -11.32 -10.76
CA ASP A 477 7.36 -11.87 -11.16
C ASP A 477 8.22 -12.27 -9.96
N PHE A 478 7.98 -11.66 -8.80
CA PHE A 478 8.70 -11.90 -7.55
C PHE A 478 8.05 -12.97 -6.69
N ARG A 479 7.01 -13.67 -7.17
CA ARG A 479 6.40 -14.77 -6.41
C ARG A 479 7.40 -15.88 -6.12
N LEU A 480 7.38 -16.48 -4.92
CA LEU A 480 8.25 -17.62 -4.60
C LEU A 480 7.76 -18.85 -5.36
N ALA A 481 8.68 -19.58 -6.00
CA ALA A 481 8.37 -20.87 -6.60
C ALA A 481 8.28 -21.97 -5.53
N THR A 482 7.64 -23.10 -5.85
CA THR A 482 7.56 -24.27 -4.95
C THR A 482 8.94 -24.76 -4.49
N GLY A 483 9.99 -24.60 -5.29
CA GLY A 483 11.36 -24.97 -4.93
C GLY A 483 12.18 -23.87 -4.25
N SER A 484 11.57 -22.73 -3.90
CA SER A 484 12.28 -21.58 -3.35
C SER A 484 13.00 -21.92 -2.04
N VAL A 485 14.22 -21.41 -1.90
CA VAL A 485 15.03 -21.54 -0.69
C VAL A 485 14.59 -20.59 0.42
N CYS A 486 13.71 -19.63 0.14
CA CYS A 486 13.18 -18.69 1.13
C CYS A 486 12.10 -19.30 2.03
N ARG A 487 11.49 -20.40 1.57
CA ARG A 487 10.33 -21.04 2.20
C ARG A 487 10.65 -21.58 3.60
N ASP A 488 9.87 -21.19 4.60
CA ASP A 488 10.01 -21.55 6.00
C ASP A 488 11.42 -21.26 6.54
N ARG A 489 12.08 -20.20 6.05
CA ARG A 489 13.47 -19.83 6.40
C ARG A 489 13.63 -18.52 7.14
N GLY A 490 12.57 -17.74 7.33
CA GLY A 490 12.62 -16.53 8.13
C GLY A 490 12.81 -16.80 9.62
N ASP A 491 12.76 -15.75 10.42
CA ASP A 491 12.93 -15.82 11.87
C ASP A 491 11.82 -16.70 12.51
N PRO A 492 12.15 -17.83 13.16
CA PRO A 492 11.15 -18.66 13.86
C PRO A 492 10.50 -17.94 15.06
N GLY A 493 11.07 -16.84 15.53
CA GLY A 493 10.48 -15.98 16.56
C GLY A 493 9.50 -14.93 16.03
N PHE A 494 9.36 -14.82 14.70
CA PHE A 494 8.44 -13.87 14.08
C PHE A 494 6.99 -14.17 14.47
N ALA A 495 6.28 -13.13 14.87
CA ALA A 495 4.85 -13.17 15.10
C ALA A 495 4.22 -11.97 14.35
N PRO A 496 3.24 -12.22 13.47
CA PRO A 496 2.60 -11.13 12.73
C PRO A 496 1.88 -10.19 13.68
N GLY A 497 1.99 -8.90 13.43
CA GLY A 497 1.17 -7.88 14.08
C GLY A 497 -0.31 -8.06 13.76
N ALA A 498 -1.18 -7.40 14.54
CA ALA A 498 -2.62 -7.46 14.31
C ALA A 498 -2.97 -6.99 12.88
N GLY A 499 -3.62 -7.84 12.10
CA GLY A 499 -4.02 -7.54 10.72
C GLY A 499 -2.86 -7.47 9.70
N GLU A 500 -1.64 -7.84 10.11
CA GLU A 500 -0.50 -7.88 9.20
C GLU A 500 -0.71 -8.89 8.07
N LYS A 501 -0.42 -8.47 6.84
CA LYS A 501 -0.52 -9.29 5.64
C LYS A 501 0.72 -9.10 4.78
N ASP A 502 1.08 -10.13 4.05
CA ASP A 502 2.12 -10.15 3.05
C ASP A 502 1.82 -9.20 1.87
N PHE A 503 2.77 -9.00 0.95
CA PHE A 503 2.64 -8.09 -0.19
C PHE A 503 1.34 -8.30 -0.99
N PHE A 504 0.88 -9.54 -1.13
CA PHE A 504 -0.30 -9.89 -1.91
C PHE A 504 -1.59 -9.99 -1.09
N GLY A 505 -1.54 -9.63 0.21
CA GLY A 505 -2.68 -9.64 1.10
C GLY A 505 -2.93 -10.98 1.81
N ALA A 506 -2.01 -11.95 1.71
CA ALA A 506 -2.09 -13.22 2.41
C ALA A 506 -1.55 -13.13 3.84
N GLY A 507 -1.95 -14.04 4.73
CA GLY A 507 -1.36 -14.20 6.06
C GLY A 507 0.14 -14.50 6.00
N ARG A 508 0.92 -14.03 6.98
CA ARG A 508 2.39 -14.14 6.99
C ARG A 508 2.98 -15.42 7.57
N VAL A 509 2.21 -16.33 8.16
CA VAL A 509 2.79 -17.57 8.69
C VAL A 509 1.99 -18.76 8.21
N ALA A 510 2.57 -19.50 7.29
CA ALA A 510 2.22 -20.86 6.92
C ALA A 510 3.34 -21.82 7.39
N ASN A 511 3.02 -23.10 7.51
CA ASN A 511 3.89 -24.16 8.01
C ASN A 511 4.62 -23.81 9.33
N LEU A 512 3.97 -23.04 10.20
CA LEU A 512 4.50 -22.56 11.49
C LEU A 512 5.75 -21.67 11.41
N ARG A 513 6.21 -21.25 10.22
CA ARG A 513 7.39 -20.41 10.07
C ARG A 513 7.35 -19.56 8.81
N VAL A 514 7.51 -18.26 9.00
CA VAL A 514 7.49 -17.26 7.93
C VAL A 514 8.58 -17.47 6.87
N ASP A 515 8.26 -17.12 5.63
CA ASP A 515 9.18 -17.07 4.51
C ASP A 515 10.06 -15.81 4.51
N ILE A 516 11.29 -15.92 3.98
CA ILE A 516 12.15 -14.75 3.72
C ILE A 516 11.57 -13.97 2.53
N GLY A 517 11.44 -12.65 2.68
CA GLY A 517 10.95 -11.72 1.66
C GLY A 517 9.49 -11.32 1.85
N MET A 518 8.93 -10.67 0.84
CA MET A 518 7.67 -9.92 0.95
C MET A 518 6.39 -10.74 0.93
N GLN A 519 6.47 -12.05 0.77
CA GLN A 519 5.30 -12.92 0.63
C GLN A 519 5.44 -14.18 1.47
N GLU A 520 4.31 -14.84 1.69
CA GLU A 520 4.25 -16.21 2.19
C GLU A 520 3.90 -17.17 1.04
N TRP A 521 4.71 -18.22 0.86
CA TRP A 521 4.36 -19.29 -0.05
C TRP A 521 3.32 -20.20 0.59
N MET A 522 2.20 -20.38 -0.09
CA MET A 522 1.11 -21.25 0.34
C MET A 522 0.76 -22.25 -0.77
N THR A 523 0.40 -23.47 -0.38
CA THR A 523 -0.37 -24.35 -1.28
C THR A 523 -1.73 -23.74 -1.58
N VAL A 524 -2.37 -24.16 -2.67
CA VAL A 524 -3.73 -23.70 -3.02
C VAL A 524 -4.75 -23.93 -1.89
N TRP A 525 -4.60 -25.00 -1.11
CA TRP A 525 -5.43 -25.30 0.05
C TRP A 525 -5.16 -24.36 1.23
N GLN A 526 -3.88 -24.09 1.53
CA GLN A 526 -3.52 -23.13 2.58
C GLN A 526 -4.00 -21.72 2.23
N ALA A 527 -3.87 -21.30 0.97
CA ALA A 527 -4.37 -20.00 0.50
C ALA A 527 -5.90 -19.88 0.63
N TRP A 528 -6.64 -20.94 0.28
CA TRP A 528 -8.10 -20.98 0.49
C TRP A 528 -8.43 -20.85 1.98
N ARG A 529 -7.77 -21.60 2.86
CA ARG A 529 -7.99 -21.48 4.31
C ARG A 529 -7.62 -20.11 4.88
N ASP A 530 -6.53 -19.50 4.41
CA ASP A 530 -6.15 -18.15 4.83
C ASP A 530 -7.19 -17.12 4.41
N ALA A 531 -7.72 -17.22 3.19
CA ALA A 531 -8.72 -16.30 2.66
C ALA A 531 -10.03 -16.30 3.49
N TYR A 532 -10.49 -17.47 3.94
CA TYR A 532 -11.76 -17.59 4.68
C TYR A 532 -11.61 -17.54 6.19
N PHE A 533 -10.50 -18.05 6.73
CA PHE A 533 -10.33 -18.23 8.19
C PHE A 533 -9.13 -17.48 8.77
N GLY A 534 -8.19 -17.01 7.93
CA GLY A 534 -6.90 -16.48 8.39
C GLY A 534 -6.04 -17.54 9.09
N LEU A 535 -6.29 -18.82 8.80
CA LEU A 535 -5.65 -19.99 9.41
C LEU A 535 -5.06 -20.88 8.32
N PRO A 536 -3.97 -20.45 7.65
CA PRO A 536 -3.40 -21.19 6.53
C PRO A 536 -3.05 -22.63 6.90
N ASP A 537 -2.63 -22.91 8.14
CA ASP A 537 -2.26 -24.26 8.61
C ASP A 537 -3.42 -25.07 9.19
N GLY A 538 -4.61 -24.49 9.34
CA GLY A 538 -5.76 -25.12 10.01
C GLY A 538 -5.94 -24.62 11.43
N GLY A 539 -6.91 -25.20 12.12
CA GLY A 539 -7.46 -24.71 13.38
C GLY A 539 -8.98 -24.82 13.40
N ALA A 540 -9.58 -24.44 14.52
CA ALA A 540 -11.01 -24.60 14.75
C ALA A 540 -11.84 -23.93 13.65
N GLY A 541 -12.62 -24.73 12.91
CA GLY A 541 -13.47 -24.26 11.81
C GLY A 541 -12.80 -24.31 10.45
N ALA A 542 -11.48 -24.43 10.38
CA ALA A 542 -10.68 -24.42 9.15
C ALA A 542 -10.12 -25.81 8.78
N GLU A 543 -10.44 -26.86 9.54
CA GLU A 543 -10.00 -28.21 9.20
C GLU A 543 -10.78 -28.74 7.99
N ALA A 544 -10.18 -29.70 7.27
CA ALA A 544 -10.78 -30.28 6.06
C ALA A 544 -12.17 -30.90 6.29
N GLU A 545 -12.41 -31.41 7.50
CA GLU A 545 -13.65 -32.09 7.89
C GLU A 545 -14.64 -31.20 8.66
N ASP A 546 -14.25 -29.96 8.94
CA ASP A 546 -15.16 -28.98 9.55
C ASP A 546 -16.23 -28.54 8.53
N ASP A 547 -17.37 -28.13 9.07
CA ASP A 547 -18.55 -27.64 8.36
C ASP A 547 -18.95 -26.36 9.12
N TRP A 548 -18.34 -25.24 8.70
CA TRP A 548 -18.32 -24.00 9.48
C TRP A 548 -19.68 -23.30 9.48
N ASP A 549 -20.36 -23.32 8.35
CA ASP A 549 -21.67 -22.72 8.17
C ASP A 549 -22.84 -23.67 8.54
N ALA A 550 -22.52 -24.94 8.81
CA ALA A 550 -23.44 -26.00 9.21
C ALA A 550 -24.49 -26.35 8.14
N ASP A 551 -24.13 -26.22 6.85
CA ASP A 551 -25.02 -26.57 5.74
C ASP A 551 -24.92 -28.04 5.30
N GLY A 552 -23.95 -28.78 5.85
CA GLY A 552 -23.69 -30.18 5.57
C GLY A 552 -22.58 -30.41 4.54
N ALA A 553 -22.00 -29.36 3.95
CA ALA A 553 -20.78 -29.41 3.17
C ALA A 553 -19.56 -29.26 4.10
N ARG A 554 -18.55 -30.10 3.90
CA ARG A 554 -17.28 -29.97 4.64
C ARG A 554 -16.33 -29.09 3.84
N ASN A 555 -15.47 -28.35 4.52
CA ASN A 555 -14.49 -27.43 3.92
C ASN A 555 -13.72 -28.03 2.74
N LEU A 556 -13.32 -29.32 2.80
CA LEU A 556 -12.60 -29.96 1.68
C LEU A 556 -13.48 -30.13 0.43
N LEU A 557 -14.76 -30.44 0.61
CA LEU A 557 -15.73 -30.47 -0.48
C LEU A 557 -15.92 -29.07 -1.02
N GLU A 558 -16.11 -28.09 -0.14
CA GLU A 558 -16.34 -26.71 -0.51
C GLU A 558 -15.21 -26.14 -1.35
N PHE A 559 -13.96 -26.32 -0.89
CA PHE A 559 -12.78 -25.98 -1.66
C PHE A 559 -12.76 -26.62 -3.04
N SER A 560 -13.03 -27.93 -3.14
CA SER A 560 -13.01 -28.62 -4.43
C SER A 560 -14.09 -28.13 -5.39
N GLN A 561 -15.22 -27.65 -4.87
CA GLN A 561 -16.38 -27.24 -5.65
C GLN A 561 -16.47 -25.72 -5.87
N GLY A 562 -15.59 -24.93 -5.26
CA GLY A 562 -15.59 -23.47 -5.34
C GLY A 562 -16.70 -22.82 -4.53
N MET A 563 -17.06 -23.47 -3.42
CA MET A 563 -18.06 -22.99 -2.46
C MET A 563 -17.39 -22.08 -1.44
N ASP A 564 -18.20 -21.27 -0.76
CA ASP A 564 -17.74 -20.36 0.28
C ASP A 564 -18.14 -20.90 1.67
N PRO A 565 -17.17 -21.31 2.49
CA PRO A 565 -17.41 -21.99 3.77
C PRO A 565 -18.07 -21.11 4.82
N THR A 566 -18.33 -19.83 4.53
CA THR A 566 -18.96 -18.88 5.44
C THR A 566 -20.44 -18.65 5.15
N ARG A 567 -21.00 -19.30 4.12
CA ARG A 567 -22.40 -19.17 3.72
C ARG A 567 -22.97 -20.51 3.27
N SER A 568 -24.23 -20.73 3.63
CA SER A 568 -24.96 -21.89 3.11
C SER A 568 -25.13 -21.77 1.59
N ASP A 569 -24.41 -22.62 0.88
CA ASP A 569 -24.44 -22.76 -0.57
C ASP A 569 -24.44 -24.24 -1.02
N VAL A 570 -24.90 -25.14 -0.13
CA VAL A 570 -25.14 -26.58 -0.31
C VAL A 570 -25.76 -26.98 -1.65
N GLU A 571 -26.51 -26.11 -2.33
CA GLU A 571 -27.03 -26.35 -3.67
C GLU A 571 -25.93 -26.56 -4.73
N LEU A 572 -24.70 -26.11 -4.45
CA LEU A 572 -23.52 -26.27 -5.30
C LEU A 572 -22.85 -27.64 -5.15
N LEU A 573 -23.21 -28.43 -4.12
CA LEU A 573 -22.67 -29.77 -3.93
C LEU A 573 -22.97 -30.68 -5.14
N PRO A 574 -22.13 -31.70 -5.36
CA PRO A 574 -22.41 -32.75 -6.32
C PRO A 574 -23.80 -33.35 -6.07
N ASN A 575 -24.65 -33.32 -7.08
CA ASN A 575 -26.04 -33.77 -6.97
C ASN A 575 -26.45 -34.68 -8.11
N ALA A 576 -27.48 -35.48 -7.86
CA ALA A 576 -28.10 -36.34 -8.87
C ALA A 576 -29.55 -35.89 -9.11
N SER A 577 -29.91 -35.70 -10.37
CA SER A 577 -31.27 -35.35 -10.79
C SER A 577 -31.74 -36.21 -11.95
N ARG A 578 -33.06 -36.36 -12.11
CA ARG A 578 -33.63 -37.10 -13.24
C ARG A 578 -33.93 -36.13 -14.39
N VAL A 579 -33.34 -36.36 -15.55
CA VAL A 579 -33.57 -35.59 -16.77
C VAL A 579 -34.07 -36.52 -17.86
N GLY A 580 -35.39 -36.65 -18.00
CA GLY A 580 -36.00 -37.60 -18.93
C GLY A 580 -35.66 -39.06 -18.60
N GLY A 581 -34.98 -39.73 -19.54
CA GLY A 581 -34.57 -41.14 -19.43
C GLY A 581 -33.22 -41.39 -18.76
N VAL A 582 -32.55 -40.34 -18.28
CA VAL A 582 -31.24 -40.43 -17.63
C VAL A 582 -31.25 -39.88 -16.20
N MET A 583 -30.36 -40.39 -15.37
CA MET A 583 -29.93 -39.76 -14.12
C MET A 583 -28.70 -38.90 -14.45
N ARG A 584 -28.83 -37.59 -14.27
CA ARG A 584 -27.75 -36.63 -14.41
C ARG A 584 -27.03 -36.51 -13.08
N PHE A 585 -25.75 -36.84 -13.04
CA PHE A 585 -24.87 -36.55 -11.91
C PHE A 585 -24.07 -35.28 -12.23
N GLN A 586 -24.34 -34.20 -11.51
CA GLN A 586 -23.77 -32.87 -11.70
C GLN A 586 -22.80 -32.53 -10.58
N TYR A 587 -21.73 -31.80 -10.90
CA TYR A 587 -20.69 -31.36 -9.97
C TYR A 587 -19.88 -30.20 -10.56
N ARG A 588 -18.92 -29.67 -9.81
CA ARG A 588 -18.05 -28.56 -10.20
C ARG A 588 -16.58 -28.99 -10.17
N LYS A 589 -15.76 -28.31 -10.97
CA LYS A 589 -14.29 -28.49 -11.00
C LYS A 589 -13.64 -27.13 -10.83
N ASP A 590 -13.71 -26.59 -9.61
CA ASP A 590 -13.27 -25.22 -9.35
C ASP A 590 -11.76 -25.12 -9.17
N GLN A 591 -11.14 -26.16 -8.59
CA GLN A 591 -9.70 -26.21 -8.37
C GLN A 591 -9.01 -26.96 -9.51
N PRO A 592 -8.27 -26.28 -10.42
CA PRO A 592 -7.68 -26.93 -11.60
C PRO A 592 -6.54 -27.89 -11.27
N SER A 593 -5.93 -27.73 -10.09
CA SER A 593 -4.88 -28.61 -9.60
C SER A 593 -5.41 -29.97 -9.16
N LEU A 594 -6.71 -30.10 -8.84
CA LEU A 594 -7.28 -31.37 -8.39
C LEU A 594 -7.67 -32.28 -9.55
N LEU A 595 -7.58 -33.58 -9.33
CA LEU A 595 -8.08 -34.60 -10.25
C LEU A 595 -9.50 -35.02 -9.85
N TYR A 596 -10.45 -34.86 -10.77
CA TYR A 596 -11.86 -35.22 -10.57
C TYR A 596 -12.21 -36.44 -11.42
N ARG A 597 -12.64 -37.53 -10.78
CA ARG A 597 -13.12 -38.74 -11.44
C ARG A 597 -14.54 -39.05 -11.02
N VAL A 598 -15.43 -39.19 -11.99
CA VAL A 598 -16.76 -39.74 -11.73
C VAL A 598 -16.65 -41.25 -11.90
N GLU A 599 -16.92 -41.98 -10.83
CA GLU A 599 -16.84 -43.43 -10.80
C GLU A 599 -18.24 -44.03 -10.67
N SER A 600 -18.42 -45.26 -11.15
CA SER A 600 -19.72 -45.93 -11.06
C SER A 600 -19.60 -47.43 -10.80
N SER A 601 -20.55 -47.98 -10.04
CA SER A 601 -20.57 -49.41 -9.71
C SER A 601 -22.00 -49.97 -9.67
N GLY A 602 -22.18 -51.22 -10.11
CA GLY A 602 -23.47 -51.93 -10.03
C GLY A 602 -23.79 -52.51 -8.65
N THR A 603 -22.82 -52.49 -7.73
CA THR A 603 -22.95 -52.92 -6.33
C THR A 603 -22.29 -51.87 -5.46
N LEU A 604 -22.67 -51.70 -4.19
CA LEU A 604 -21.96 -50.81 -3.26
C LEU A 604 -20.70 -51.54 -2.75
N PRO A 605 -19.51 -51.36 -3.35
CA PRO A 605 -18.28 -51.99 -2.91
C PRO A 605 -17.74 -51.22 -1.70
N GLY A 606 -16.84 -51.86 -0.95
CA GLY A 606 -16.03 -51.17 0.05
C GLY A 606 -15.17 -50.03 -0.54
N PRO A 607 -14.38 -49.33 0.28
CA PRO A 607 -13.94 -47.96 -0.01
C PRO A 607 -13.06 -47.73 -1.24
N VAL A 608 -12.38 -48.72 -1.84
CA VAL A 608 -11.13 -48.40 -2.54
C VAL A 608 -11.17 -48.40 -4.08
N ASP A 609 -11.89 -49.28 -4.78
CA ASP A 609 -11.76 -49.33 -6.26
C ASP A 609 -13.12 -49.37 -6.98
N TRP A 610 -13.61 -48.21 -7.41
CA TRP A 610 -14.70 -48.14 -8.40
C TRP A 610 -14.09 -47.79 -9.75
N PRO A 611 -14.53 -48.39 -10.87
CA PRO A 611 -14.05 -47.99 -12.17
C PRO A 611 -14.61 -46.61 -12.54
N ASP A 612 -13.84 -45.86 -13.36
CA ASP A 612 -14.31 -44.66 -14.02
C ASP A 612 -15.64 -44.93 -14.76
N ALA A 613 -16.57 -43.99 -14.65
CA ALA A 613 -17.83 -44.06 -15.33
C ALA A 613 -17.61 -44.05 -16.85
N ALA A 614 -18.14 -45.06 -17.53
CA ALA A 614 -18.01 -45.20 -18.99
C ALA A 614 -18.75 -44.12 -19.79
N VAL A 615 -19.66 -43.38 -19.15
CA VAL A 615 -20.40 -42.27 -19.76
C VAL A 615 -19.52 -41.03 -19.89
N SER A 616 -19.63 -40.33 -21.02
CA SER A 616 -18.86 -39.12 -21.29
C SER A 616 -19.27 -37.96 -20.38
N GLU A 617 -18.28 -37.15 -20.02
CA GLU A 617 -18.46 -35.90 -19.31
C GLU A 617 -18.95 -34.79 -20.25
N GLN A 618 -19.83 -33.96 -19.73
CA GLN A 618 -20.39 -32.79 -20.41
C GLN A 618 -20.18 -31.55 -19.52
N THR A 619 -20.17 -30.36 -20.11
CA THR A 619 -20.03 -29.08 -19.40
C THR A 619 -20.84 -27.98 -20.08
N ASP A 620 -21.25 -26.98 -19.30
CA ASP A 620 -21.90 -25.76 -19.78
C ASP A 620 -20.89 -24.66 -20.19
N GLY A 621 -19.59 -24.90 -19.96
CA GLY A 621 -18.54 -23.90 -20.18
C GLY A 621 -18.48 -22.81 -19.10
N ALA A 622 -19.29 -22.90 -18.06
CA ALA A 622 -19.41 -21.94 -16.95
C ALA A 622 -19.10 -22.59 -15.59
N GLY A 623 -18.32 -23.68 -15.59
CA GLY A 623 -17.82 -24.34 -14.37
C GLY A 623 -18.67 -25.50 -13.87
N VAL A 624 -19.80 -25.79 -14.52
CA VAL A 624 -20.64 -26.96 -14.18
C VAL A 624 -20.31 -28.12 -15.12
N TYR A 625 -20.17 -29.30 -14.53
CA TYR A 625 -19.89 -30.56 -15.23
C TYR A 625 -20.95 -31.59 -14.87
N TRP A 626 -21.27 -32.48 -15.80
CA TRP A 626 -22.18 -33.58 -15.52
C TRP A 626 -21.91 -34.83 -16.36
N ARG A 627 -22.46 -35.94 -15.89
CA ARG A 627 -22.54 -37.21 -16.63
C ARG A 627 -23.97 -37.74 -16.59
N ASP A 628 -24.47 -38.19 -17.74
CA ASP A 628 -25.84 -38.69 -17.91
C ASP A 628 -25.85 -40.22 -17.96
N PHE A 629 -26.44 -40.86 -16.95
CA PHE A 629 -26.50 -42.31 -16.80
C PHE A 629 -27.89 -42.84 -17.21
N PRO A 630 -28.01 -43.81 -18.14
CA PRO A 630 -29.30 -44.36 -18.55
C PRO A 630 -30.05 -45.04 -17.39
N ILE A 631 -31.33 -44.70 -17.22
CA ILE A 631 -32.19 -45.36 -16.23
C ILE A 631 -32.74 -46.65 -16.86
N SER A 632 -32.18 -47.80 -16.46
CA SER A 632 -32.45 -49.12 -17.06
C SER A 632 -33.10 -50.13 -16.10
N GLY A 633 -33.49 -49.70 -14.91
CA GLY A 633 -34.10 -50.57 -13.89
C GLY A 633 -33.10 -51.41 -13.08
N SER A 634 -31.80 -51.33 -13.38
CA SER A 634 -30.72 -51.92 -12.57
C SER A 634 -30.21 -50.93 -11.51
N VAL A 635 -29.68 -51.44 -10.40
CA VAL A 635 -29.04 -50.61 -9.37
C VAL A 635 -27.71 -50.09 -9.90
N LEU A 636 -27.47 -48.79 -9.73
CA LEU A 636 -26.22 -48.13 -10.07
C LEU A 636 -25.88 -47.15 -8.96
N PHE A 637 -24.63 -47.19 -8.51
CA PHE A 637 -24.06 -46.21 -7.61
C PHE A 637 -23.08 -45.32 -8.38
N VAL A 638 -23.08 -44.03 -8.07
CA VAL A 638 -22.19 -43.04 -8.68
C VAL A 638 -21.56 -42.21 -7.56
N ARG A 639 -20.26 -41.92 -7.67
CA ARG A 639 -19.57 -40.99 -6.78
C ARG A 639 -18.64 -40.07 -7.56
N LEU A 640 -18.38 -38.89 -7.01
CA LEU A 640 -17.27 -38.05 -7.42
C LEU A 640 -16.08 -38.36 -6.50
N GLN A 641 -14.98 -38.83 -7.07
CA GLN A 641 -13.71 -38.92 -6.40
C GLN A 641 -12.87 -37.69 -6.76
N VAL A 642 -12.36 -36.98 -5.75
CA VAL A 642 -11.46 -35.84 -5.91
C VAL A 642 -10.13 -36.19 -5.26
N GLU A 643 -9.05 -36.06 -6.00
CA GLU A 643 -7.70 -36.37 -5.53
C GLU A 643 -6.79 -35.16 -5.70
N MET A 644 -5.93 -34.94 -4.71
CA MET A 644 -4.77 -34.08 -4.87
C MET A 644 -3.73 -34.82 -5.74
N PRO A 645 -3.12 -34.16 -6.74
CA PRO A 645 -2.17 -34.77 -7.67
C PRO A 645 -0.85 -35.17 -7.01
#